data_AF-A0A1R0WUT6-F1
#
_entry.id   AF-A0A1R0WUT6-F1
#
_cell.length_a   1.000
_cell.length_b   1.000
_cell.length_c   1.000
_cell.angle_alpha   90.00
_cell.angle_beta   90.00
_cell.angle_gamma   90.00
#
_symmetry.space_group_name_H-M   'P 1'
#
loop_
_entity.id
_entity.type
_entity.pdbx_description
1 polymer ?
#
loop_
_entity_poly.entity_id
_entity_poly.type
_entity_poly.pdbx_seq_one_letter_code
_entity_poly.pdbx_strand_id
1 'polypeptide(L)'
;VEGVAQVDLKLNKAGAQAVMFSQAGVASPAAMALNIVPVAGSTATMKLTTDVSAPQANGGSFAQQPVITLLDQFGNVNIGDSSTVVTVSKKDTGSWTLTGNTTLTAVAGVISFTDLGATNAAGITGAQLAFDATGLAEITSAVIDLTWPELAAPSIESVTAGNGHIRITWSPVYGTDSYAVYQSTASGVYGAEVATISGSENSYDAVGLINGTAYYFIVKAVNPDGISAASNEVTRTPQVPAPGAPILHSPVASNGIIGLTWDPVKGAIGYTIYQGITSGIYETQVATVSESVYNYDVTGLTNGQSYYFVVKASNPGGESAASNEVSTKPRTSPSAPTGLIAVAGDGEATVTFAVPDSNGGTPITNYEVTASPGNIVTVGATSPITVTGLANATTYSFTVKAINSAGSSVASEVSNSVTPKSSTEVEVTPTPTPPTPTPTPTESPTSTPTSPPSTTAPTATAGSTATATATPSSSMVEVLVNGKVENAGTATISEHNGQTVTTIVVDQAKIEQRIEKEDQNAIITIPVTATSDVIIGELNGQIIKDMEQKQALLIIRTPKGTYTISVAQIDISAISKQFGTDIALQDVKVQISISVPTADALKRIEMLAANEKLTLVAQPLDFTVKVTYAGKTVELTKFNTYVERTIPLADGVDLKKITTGLVLEAGGTFRHVPTQIVAIDGKHFAKIHSLTNSTYFVVQDPQNFKDVATHWAKDIVNEMASRKVINGVGDDLFNPNLEITRAEFAAIIVRGLGLKLESGTTSFTDVKVSDWYNDAVQTAYSYKLINGFEDGTFHPTDKITREQAMSIIAKAMVITDLKTNLPAKEASELLSIYTDANEASDWAKSGIADSLQAGIITGRSGNVLAPQAFITRVEVAAIIQRLLQQSDLI
;
A
#
# COMPACT_ATOMS: atom_id res chain seq x y z
N VAL A 1 -68.49 71.09 -4.74
CA VAL A 1 -69.76 71.86 -4.77
C VAL A 1 -69.63 73.01 -3.77
N GLU A 2 -70.44 74.07 -3.85
CA GLU A 2 -70.31 75.28 -3.00
C GLU A 2 -68.89 75.89 -3.00
N GLY A 3 -68.30 76.06 -4.18
CA GLY A 3 -66.94 76.59 -4.35
C GLY A 3 -65.80 75.62 -3.99
N VAL A 4 -66.08 74.56 -3.23
CA VAL A 4 -65.08 73.53 -2.90
C VAL A 4 -64.92 72.52 -4.05
N ALA A 5 -63.68 72.28 -4.45
CA ALA A 5 -63.30 71.12 -5.27
C ALA A 5 -62.64 70.07 -4.38
N GLN A 6 -63.14 68.84 -4.41
CA GLN A 6 -62.52 67.68 -3.77
C GLN A 6 -61.97 66.76 -4.86
N VAL A 7 -60.75 66.28 -4.66
CA VAL A 7 -60.07 65.32 -5.54
C VAL A 7 -59.53 64.17 -4.70
N ASP A 8 -59.94 62.93 -5.03
CA ASP A 8 -59.62 61.72 -4.27
C ASP A 8 -58.24 61.17 -4.71
N LEU A 9 -57.19 61.86 -4.27
CA LEU A 9 -55.80 61.58 -4.68
C LEU A 9 -55.22 60.40 -3.91
N LYS A 10 -54.78 59.36 -4.63
CA LYS A 10 -54.05 58.21 -4.08
C LYS A 10 -52.58 58.30 -4.46
N LEU A 11 -51.70 58.22 -3.46
CA LEU A 11 -50.25 58.35 -3.60
C LEU A 11 -49.61 57.02 -3.21
N ASN A 12 -49.02 56.33 -4.20
CA ASN A 12 -48.65 54.92 -4.09
C ASN A 12 -47.12 54.70 -3.94
N LYS A 13 -46.33 55.76 -3.73
CA LYS A 13 -44.86 55.68 -3.61
C LYS A 13 -44.36 56.43 -2.38
N ALA A 14 -43.39 55.83 -1.70
CA ALA A 14 -42.72 56.41 -0.53
C ALA A 14 -41.95 57.71 -0.85
N GLY A 15 -41.71 58.52 0.18
CA GLY A 15 -40.90 59.74 0.11
C GLY A 15 -41.71 61.05 0.05
N ALA A 16 -40.98 62.17 -0.01
CA ALA A 16 -41.58 63.50 -0.06
C ALA A 16 -42.17 63.80 -1.44
N GLN A 17 -43.47 64.09 -1.50
CA GLN A 17 -44.19 64.42 -2.73
C GLN A 17 -44.60 65.90 -2.72
N ALA A 18 -44.28 66.63 -3.79
CA ALA A 18 -44.71 68.01 -3.98
C ALA A 18 -46.07 68.03 -4.68
N VAL A 19 -47.15 68.23 -3.92
CA VAL A 19 -48.50 68.35 -4.50
C VAL A 19 -48.77 69.81 -4.86
N MET A 20 -49.14 70.04 -6.12
CA MET A 20 -49.56 71.36 -6.62
C MET A 20 -50.97 71.26 -7.20
N PHE A 21 -51.83 72.19 -6.80
CA PHE A 21 -53.14 72.41 -7.40
C PHE A 21 -53.07 73.65 -8.29
N SER A 22 -53.64 73.60 -9.49
CA SER A 22 -53.71 74.73 -10.41
C SER A 22 -55.06 74.74 -11.13
N GLN A 23 -55.50 75.93 -11.53
CA GLN A 23 -56.75 76.16 -12.24
C GLN A 23 -56.51 77.24 -13.30
N ALA A 24 -56.96 77.00 -14.53
CA ALA A 24 -56.77 77.94 -15.63
C ALA A 24 -57.41 79.31 -15.30
N GLY A 25 -56.63 80.38 -15.42
CA GLY A 25 -57.05 81.76 -15.09
C GLY A 25 -56.95 82.15 -13.62
N VAL A 26 -56.43 81.28 -12.74
CA VAL A 26 -56.26 81.54 -11.29
C VAL A 26 -54.78 81.37 -10.92
N ALA A 27 -54.28 82.20 -9.99
CA ALA A 27 -52.91 82.06 -9.49
C ALA A 27 -52.78 80.79 -8.62
N SER A 28 -51.84 79.91 -8.97
CA SER A 28 -51.56 78.69 -8.19
C SER A 28 -50.99 79.01 -6.81
N PRO A 29 -51.43 78.34 -5.73
CA PRO A 29 -50.75 78.39 -4.44
C PRO A 29 -49.36 77.76 -4.50
N ALA A 30 -48.52 78.07 -3.51
CA ALA A 30 -47.21 77.44 -3.36
C ALA A 30 -47.34 75.92 -3.12
N ALA A 31 -46.40 75.15 -3.65
CA ALA A 31 -46.38 73.70 -3.50
C ALA A 31 -46.29 73.28 -2.03
N MET A 32 -47.14 72.36 -1.60
CA MET A 32 -47.05 71.76 -0.27
C MET A 32 -46.28 70.44 -0.36
N ALA A 33 -45.22 70.32 0.44
CA ALA A 33 -44.47 69.08 0.58
C ALA A 33 -45.22 68.13 1.52
N LEU A 34 -45.80 67.07 0.96
CA LEU A 34 -46.43 66.00 1.74
C LEU A 34 -45.39 64.90 1.98
N ASN A 35 -44.98 64.71 3.22
CA ASN A 35 -43.99 63.70 3.59
C ASN A 35 -44.71 62.42 4.04
N ILE A 36 -44.79 61.42 3.15
CA ILE A 36 -45.49 60.15 3.43
C ILE A 36 -44.51 59.17 4.07
N VAL A 37 -44.79 58.77 5.31
CA VAL A 37 -44.19 57.59 5.95
C VAL A 37 -45.10 56.39 5.63
N PRO A 38 -44.67 55.42 4.80
CA PRO A 38 -45.47 54.24 4.53
C PRO A 38 -45.53 53.34 5.77
N VAL A 39 -46.70 52.79 6.06
CA VAL A 39 -46.77 51.48 6.74
C VAL A 39 -46.49 50.44 5.67
N ALA A 40 -45.51 49.57 5.89
CA ALA A 40 -45.13 48.57 4.89
C ALA A 40 -46.29 47.58 4.65
N GLY A 41 -46.61 47.34 3.37
CA GLY A 41 -47.62 46.36 2.99
C GLY A 41 -47.11 44.92 3.09
N SER A 42 -47.97 43.94 2.82
CA SER A 42 -47.53 42.56 2.60
C SER A 42 -46.65 42.47 1.35
N THR A 43 -45.61 41.63 1.41
CA THR A 43 -44.78 41.31 0.23
C THR A 43 -45.66 40.70 -0.87
N ALA A 44 -45.50 41.20 -2.10
CA ALA A 44 -46.33 40.83 -3.25
C ALA A 44 -45.51 40.40 -4.47
N THR A 45 -44.29 40.92 -4.66
CA THR A 45 -43.38 40.49 -5.75
C THR A 45 -41.93 40.48 -5.29
N MET A 46 -41.11 39.65 -5.93
CA MET A 46 -39.65 39.70 -5.85
C MET A 46 -39.09 40.47 -7.04
N LYS A 47 -37.99 41.20 -6.84
CA LYS A 47 -37.24 41.84 -7.92
C LYS A 47 -35.75 41.63 -7.73
N LEU A 48 -35.07 41.12 -8.77
CA LEU A 48 -33.61 41.14 -8.85
C LEU A 48 -33.16 42.61 -9.04
N THR A 49 -32.43 43.15 -8.07
CA THR A 49 -31.92 44.52 -8.04
C THR A 49 -30.40 44.59 -8.24
N THR A 50 -29.71 43.47 -8.08
CA THR A 50 -28.36 43.22 -8.62
C THR A 50 -28.36 41.81 -9.21
N ASP A 51 -27.91 41.67 -10.45
CA ASP A 51 -27.86 40.38 -11.17
C ASP A 51 -26.52 39.66 -10.92
N VAL A 52 -26.44 38.40 -11.32
CA VAL A 52 -25.23 37.58 -11.23
C VAL A 52 -24.25 37.89 -12.37
N SER A 53 -22.96 37.65 -12.16
CA SER A 53 -21.98 37.56 -13.26
C SER A 53 -21.03 36.37 -13.05
N ALA A 54 -20.45 35.88 -14.15
CA ALA A 54 -19.64 34.65 -14.15
C ALA A 54 -18.49 34.69 -13.13
N PRO A 55 -18.09 33.55 -12.53
CA PRO A 55 -16.91 33.48 -11.69
C PRO A 55 -15.65 33.90 -12.45
N GLN A 56 -14.65 34.45 -11.75
CA GLN A 56 -13.34 34.76 -12.38
C GLN A 56 -12.55 33.49 -12.74
N ALA A 57 -12.83 32.36 -12.07
CA ALA A 57 -12.29 31.05 -12.34
C ALA A 57 -13.32 29.96 -11.94
N ASN A 58 -13.25 28.80 -12.57
CA ASN A 58 -14.13 27.65 -12.30
C ASN A 58 -14.07 27.27 -10.81
N GLY A 59 -15.24 27.19 -10.15
CA GLY A 59 -15.35 26.88 -8.72
C GLY A 59 -15.20 28.07 -7.77
N GLY A 60 -14.90 29.27 -8.27
CA GLY A 60 -15.01 30.50 -7.50
C GLY A 60 -16.46 30.95 -7.32
N SER A 61 -16.66 31.89 -6.39
CA SER A 61 -17.90 32.67 -6.27
C SER A 61 -18.17 33.46 -7.55
N PHE A 62 -19.44 33.73 -7.84
CA PHE A 62 -19.87 34.66 -8.88
C PHE A 62 -19.26 36.05 -8.63
N ALA A 63 -18.61 36.64 -9.66
CA ALA A 63 -17.87 37.89 -9.53
C ALA A 63 -18.78 39.10 -9.19
N GLN A 64 -20.08 38.96 -9.45
CA GLN A 64 -21.13 39.81 -8.94
C GLN A 64 -22.20 38.91 -8.31
N GLN A 65 -22.53 39.18 -7.04
CA GLN A 65 -23.51 38.42 -6.27
C GLN A 65 -24.92 38.98 -6.48
N PRO A 66 -25.96 38.11 -6.57
CA PRO A 66 -27.32 38.58 -6.76
C PRO A 66 -27.88 39.23 -5.49
N VAL A 67 -28.60 40.33 -5.68
CA VAL A 67 -29.37 41.02 -4.63
C VAL A 67 -30.82 41.08 -5.06
N ILE A 68 -31.71 40.63 -4.18
CA ILE A 68 -33.15 40.56 -4.40
C ILE A 68 -33.83 41.51 -3.44
N THR A 69 -34.83 42.23 -3.93
CA THR A 69 -35.64 43.15 -3.14
C THR A 69 -37.10 42.71 -3.19
N LEU A 70 -37.68 42.52 -2.01
CA LEU A 70 -39.07 42.21 -1.80
C LEU A 70 -39.89 43.49 -1.89
N LEU A 71 -40.90 43.49 -2.75
CA LEU A 71 -41.73 44.65 -3.02
C LEU A 71 -43.17 44.41 -2.56
N ASP A 72 -43.77 45.45 -1.99
CA ASP A 72 -45.20 45.49 -1.69
C ASP A 72 -46.04 45.55 -3.00
N GLN A 73 -47.36 45.45 -2.86
CA GLN A 73 -48.31 45.53 -3.98
C GLN A 73 -48.31 46.88 -4.75
N PHE A 74 -47.55 47.88 -4.28
CA PHE A 74 -47.39 49.19 -4.91
C PHE A 74 -45.99 49.40 -5.52
N GLY A 75 -45.08 48.45 -5.34
CA GLY A 75 -43.70 48.49 -5.85
C GLY A 75 -42.69 49.20 -4.93
N ASN A 76 -43.01 49.40 -3.65
CA ASN A 76 -42.07 49.90 -2.64
C ASN A 76 -41.35 48.73 -1.95
N VAL A 77 -40.13 48.95 -1.46
CA VAL A 77 -39.38 47.93 -0.70
C VAL A 77 -40.12 47.62 0.61
N ASN A 78 -40.36 46.34 0.88
CA ASN A 78 -41.00 45.93 2.13
C ASN A 78 -40.00 45.93 3.31
N ILE A 79 -39.68 47.12 3.81
CA ILE A 79 -38.77 47.32 4.94
C ILE A 79 -39.22 46.66 6.27
N GLY A 80 -40.44 46.14 6.33
CA GLY A 80 -40.95 45.36 7.46
C GLY A 80 -40.73 43.85 7.34
N ASP A 81 -40.41 43.32 6.15
CA ASP A 81 -40.19 41.89 5.95
C ASP A 81 -38.77 41.50 6.40
N SER A 82 -38.68 40.63 7.39
CA SER A 82 -37.45 39.93 7.75
C SER A 82 -37.77 38.46 8.07
N SER A 83 -38.68 37.89 7.29
CA SER A 83 -39.26 36.55 7.52
C SER A 83 -39.46 35.74 6.23
N THR A 84 -39.61 36.39 5.07
CA THR A 84 -39.61 35.70 3.77
C THR A 84 -38.26 35.06 3.51
N VAL A 85 -38.26 33.75 3.26
CA VAL A 85 -37.09 32.97 2.85
C VAL A 85 -37.07 32.86 1.34
N VAL A 86 -35.93 33.15 0.72
CA VAL A 86 -35.67 32.95 -0.70
C VAL A 86 -34.67 31.80 -0.87
N THR A 87 -35.01 30.85 -1.73
CA THR A 87 -34.14 29.73 -2.13
C THR A 87 -33.64 29.90 -3.55
N VAL A 88 -32.38 29.56 -3.79
CA VAL A 88 -31.72 29.61 -5.10
C VAL A 88 -31.52 28.20 -5.64
N SER A 89 -31.80 28.01 -6.92
CA SER A 89 -31.54 26.77 -7.63
C SER A 89 -31.06 27.05 -9.05
N LYS A 90 -30.62 26.01 -9.76
CA LYS A 90 -30.33 26.10 -11.19
C LYS A 90 -31.64 26.14 -11.97
N LYS A 91 -31.73 27.02 -12.99
CA LYS A 91 -32.86 27.02 -13.92
C LYS A 91 -32.67 26.05 -15.09
N ASP A 92 -31.41 25.78 -15.45
CA ASP A 92 -31.02 24.95 -16.58
C ASP A 92 -30.62 23.51 -16.18
N THR A 93 -30.53 22.64 -17.20
CA THR A 93 -30.14 21.22 -17.08
C THR A 93 -28.66 20.95 -17.37
N GLY A 94 -27.80 21.97 -17.43
CA GLY A 94 -26.37 21.83 -17.74
C GLY A 94 -25.59 21.13 -16.64
N SER A 95 -24.44 20.52 -16.98
CA SER A 95 -23.62 19.73 -16.04
C SER A 95 -22.70 20.59 -15.16
N TRP A 96 -23.32 21.43 -14.33
CA TRP A 96 -22.68 22.28 -13.32
C TRP A 96 -23.37 22.19 -11.96
N THR A 97 -22.66 22.57 -10.90
CA THR A 97 -23.13 22.58 -9.51
C THR A 97 -23.06 24.00 -8.95
N LEU A 98 -24.19 24.50 -8.47
CA LEU A 98 -24.32 25.74 -7.72
C LEU A 98 -23.69 25.55 -6.32
N THR A 99 -22.80 26.45 -5.93
CA THR A 99 -22.11 26.46 -4.63
C THR A 99 -22.51 27.70 -3.81
N GLY A 100 -22.11 27.74 -2.54
CA GLY A 100 -22.49 28.80 -1.59
C GLY A 100 -23.81 28.55 -0.87
N ASN A 101 -24.22 29.48 -0.02
CA ASN A 101 -25.49 29.41 0.69
C ASN A 101 -26.67 29.73 -0.23
N THR A 102 -27.35 28.68 -0.68
CA THR A 102 -28.54 28.78 -1.55
C THR A 102 -29.81 29.23 -0.84
N THR A 103 -29.81 29.51 0.47
CA THR A 103 -31.01 29.88 1.22
C THR A 103 -30.78 31.04 2.17
N LEU A 104 -31.49 32.16 1.97
CA LEU A 104 -31.41 33.33 2.82
C LEU A 104 -32.80 33.84 3.22
N THR A 105 -32.89 34.37 4.45
CA THR A 105 -34.06 35.13 4.92
C THR A 105 -33.85 36.61 4.63
N ALA A 106 -34.93 37.32 4.29
CA ALA A 106 -34.89 38.77 4.11
C ALA A 106 -34.42 39.51 5.36
N VAL A 107 -33.80 40.67 5.16
CA VAL A 107 -33.54 41.68 6.19
C VAL A 107 -34.05 43.02 5.65
N ALA A 108 -35.07 43.59 6.30
CA ALA A 108 -35.78 44.79 5.85
C ALA A 108 -36.15 44.77 4.34
N GLY A 109 -36.68 43.65 3.87
CA GLY A 109 -37.11 43.46 2.48
C GLY A 109 -35.99 43.27 1.46
N VAL A 110 -34.75 43.05 1.90
CA VAL A 110 -33.60 42.79 1.02
C VAL A 110 -32.98 41.43 1.34
N ILE A 111 -32.65 40.66 0.30
CA ILE A 111 -31.83 39.46 0.36
C ILE A 111 -30.57 39.76 -0.43
N SER A 112 -29.40 39.74 0.23
CA SER A 112 -28.10 39.91 -0.43
C SER A 112 -27.30 38.63 -0.27
N PHE A 113 -27.08 37.92 -1.38
CA PHE A 113 -26.14 36.79 -1.39
C PHE A 113 -24.70 37.32 -1.40
N THR A 114 -23.77 36.52 -0.89
CA THR A 114 -22.36 36.91 -0.73
C THR A 114 -21.36 35.87 -1.21
N ASP A 115 -21.78 34.61 -1.33
CA ASP A 115 -20.94 33.43 -1.44
C ASP A 115 -21.41 32.43 -2.51
N LEU A 116 -22.44 32.78 -3.31
CA LEU A 116 -22.91 31.90 -4.39
C LEU A 116 -21.83 31.77 -5.48
N GLY A 117 -21.67 30.56 -6.02
CA GLY A 117 -20.70 30.27 -7.08
C GLY A 117 -21.11 29.10 -7.96
N ALA A 118 -20.20 28.67 -8.85
CA ALA A 118 -20.44 27.55 -9.75
C ALA A 118 -19.17 26.72 -10.01
N THR A 119 -19.33 25.39 -10.03
CA THR A 119 -18.33 24.42 -10.51
C THR A 119 -18.86 23.64 -11.70
N ASN A 120 -18.02 23.34 -12.69
CA ASN A 120 -18.44 22.64 -13.91
C ASN A 120 -17.27 21.86 -14.53
N ALA A 121 -17.50 20.60 -14.92
CA ALA A 121 -16.43 19.72 -15.42
C ALA A 121 -16.03 19.99 -16.89
N ALA A 122 -16.93 20.58 -17.66
CA ALA A 122 -16.70 21.16 -18.97
C ALA A 122 -17.26 22.58 -18.98
N GLY A 123 -16.78 23.44 -19.89
CA GLY A 123 -17.33 24.79 -20.06
C GLY A 123 -18.83 24.72 -20.37
N ILE A 124 -19.64 25.51 -19.67
CA ILE A 124 -21.10 25.55 -19.84
C ILE A 124 -21.50 26.91 -20.39
N THR A 125 -22.22 26.94 -21.50
CA THR A 125 -22.85 28.16 -21.99
C THR A 125 -24.31 28.26 -21.54
N GLY A 126 -24.76 29.47 -21.24
CA GLY A 126 -26.16 29.75 -20.90
C GLY A 126 -26.64 29.22 -19.54
N ALA A 127 -25.75 29.04 -18.55
CA ALA A 127 -26.12 28.70 -17.18
C ALA A 127 -26.98 29.81 -16.54
N GLN A 128 -27.99 29.45 -15.74
CA GLN A 128 -28.94 30.42 -15.17
C GLN A 128 -29.42 30.02 -13.77
N LEU A 129 -29.63 31.00 -12.90
CA LEU A 129 -30.21 30.84 -11.57
C LEU A 129 -31.73 31.08 -11.59
N ALA A 130 -32.43 30.34 -10.74
CA ALA A 130 -33.82 30.53 -10.35
C ALA A 130 -33.89 30.90 -8.87
N PHE A 131 -34.73 31.89 -8.53
CA PHE A 131 -34.97 32.36 -7.17
C PHE A 131 -36.45 32.19 -6.84
N ASP A 132 -36.75 31.33 -5.88
CA ASP A 132 -38.12 31.00 -5.43
C ASP A 132 -38.36 31.44 -3.98
N ALA A 133 -39.60 31.81 -3.67
CA ALA A 133 -40.06 32.07 -2.32
C ALA A 133 -41.55 31.73 -2.19
N THR A 134 -41.94 31.11 -1.07
CA THR A 134 -43.30 30.55 -0.89
C THR A 134 -44.39 31.61 -1.07
N GLY A 135 -45.21 31.45 -2.11
CA GLY A 135 -46.34 32.34 -2.41
C GLY A 135 -46.00 33.55 -3.28
N LEU A 136 -44.74 33.71 -3.72
CA LEU A 136 -44.30 34.72 -4.68
C LEU A 136 -44.02 34.07 -6.04
N ALA A 137 -43.92 34.88 -7.10
CA ALA A 137 -43.52 34.39 -8.41
C ALA A 137 -41.99 34.21 -8.48
N GLU A 138 -41.54 33.07 -8.99
CA GLU A 138 -40.14 32.79 -9.30
C GLU A 138 -39.56 33.89 -10.21
N ILE A 139 -38.33 34.31 -9.95
CA ILE A 139 -37.54 35.18 -10.82
C ILE A 139 -36.24 34.48 -11.20
N THR A 140 -35.64 34.86 -12.34
CA THR A 140 -34.37 34.27 -12.82
C THR A 140 -33.28 35.32 -13.00
N SER A 141 -32.03 34.88 -12.99
CA SER A 141 -30.88 35.72 -13.32
C SER A 141 -30.75 35.95 -14.83
N ALA A 142 -29.82 36.83 -15.23
CA ALA A 142 -29.19 36.74 -16.53
C ALA A 142 -28.57 35.34 -16.77
N VAL A 143 -28.42 34.99 -18.05
CA VAL A 143 -27.61 33.81 -18.45
C VAL A 143 -26.12 34.16 -18.37
N ILE A 144 -25.31 33.22 -17.91
CA ILE A 144 -23.85 33.35 -17.80
C ILE A 144 -23.17 32.14 -18.43
N ASP A 145 -21.96 32.35 -18.96
CA ASP A 145 -21.09 31.28 -19.43
C ASP A 145 -20.04 30.97 -18.35
N LEU A 146 -19.80 29.68 -18.11
CA LEU A 146 -18.86 29.17 -17.12
C LEU A 146 -17.65 28.56 -17.84
N THR A 147 -16.44 29.05 -17.53
CA THR A 147 -15.18 28.60 -18.14
C THR A 147 -14.81 27.17 -17.75
N TRP A 148 -13.91 26.54 -18.50
CA TRP A 148 -13.37 25.23 -18.12
C TRP A 148 -12.49 25.34 -16.85
N PRO A 149 -12.24 24.22 -16.14
CA PRO A 149 -11.27 24.18 -15.06
C PRO A 149 -9.84 24.41 -15.54
N GLU A 150 -9.00 25.01 -14.68
CA GLU A 150 -7.55 25.01 -14.87
C GLU A 150 -6.99 23.59 -14.70
N LEU A 151 -6.07 23.19 -15.57
CA LEU A 151 -5.59 21.81 -15.63
C LEU A 151 -4.32 21.60 -14.81
N ALA A 152 -4.47 20.88 -13.70
CA ALA A 152 -3.34 20.32 -12.96
C ALA A 152 -2.52 19.36 -13.85
N ALA A 153 -1.21 19.24 -13.58
CA ALA A 153 -0.39 18.23 -14.24
C ALA A 153 -0.85 16.81 -13.84
N PRO A 154 -1.04 15.87 -14.79
CA PRO A 154 -1.22 14.47 -14.46
C PRO A 154 0.09 13.91 -13.87
N SER A 155 0.02 12.90 -13.00
CA SER A 155 1.18 12.13 -12.56
C SER A 155 1.16 10.75 -13.20
N ILE A 156 2.26 10.30 -13.83
CA ILE A 156 2.38 8.93 -14.33
C ILE A 156 2.67 8.02 -13.13
N GLU A 157 1.72 7.14 -12.83
CA GLU A 157 1.65 6.28 -11.65
C GLU A 157 2.28 4.90 -11.90
N SER A 158 2.19 4.37 -13.13
CA SER A 158 2.82 3.10 -13.50
C SER A 158 3.42 3.14 -14.90
N VAL A 159 4.47 2.33 -15.09
CA VAL A 159 5.10 2.11 -16.40
C VAL A 159 5.61 0.66 -16.50
N THR A 160 4.94 -0.15 -17.31
CA THR A 160 5.24 -1.57 -17.52
C THR A 160 5.74 -1.80 -18.94
N ALA A 161 6.77 -2.64 -19.10
CA ALA A 161 7.33 -2.99 -20.41
C ALA A 161 7.03 -4.44 -20.76
N GLY A 162 6.80 -4.69 -22.04
CA GLY A 162 6.78 -6.03 -22.63
C GLY A 162 7.53 -6.07 -23.95
N ASN A 163 7.25 -7.09 -24.76
CA ASN A 163 7.92 -7.31 -26.04
C ASN A 163 7.51 -6.24 -27.07
N GLY A 164 8.37 -5.27 -27.31
CA GLY A 164 8.12 -4.19 -28.26
C GLY A 164 6.98 -3.25 -27.88
N HIS A 165 6.62 -3.15 -26.60
CA HIS A 165 5.65 -2.18 -26.11
C HIS A 165 5.92 -1.72 -24.67
N ILE A 166 5.41 -0.52 -24.33
CA ILE A 166 5.40 0.03 -22.97
C ILE A 166 4.00 0.58 -22.66
N ARG A 167 3.37 0.07 -21.60
CA ARG A 167 2.12 0.62 -21.08
C ARG A 167 2.38 1.56 -19.90
N ILE A 168 1.83 2.77 -19.98
CA ILE A 168 1.80 3.76 -18.91
C ILE A 168 0.37 3.96 -18.38
N THR A 169 0.25 4.31 -17.10
CA THR A 169 -1.01 4.80 -16.48
C THR A 169 -0.74 6.08 -15.69
N TRP A 170 -1.74 6.96 -15.58
CA TRP A 170 -1.60 8.23 -14.88
C TRP A 170 -2.83 8.63 -14.06
N SER A 171 -2.65 9.59 -13.16
CA SER A 171 -3.72 10.14 -12.32
C SER A 171 -4.75 10.90 -13.17
N PRO A 172 -6.07 10.69 -12.98
CA PRO A 172 -7.08 11.46 -13.68
C PRO A 172 -7.04 12.95 -13.28
N VAL A 173 -7.04 13.83 -14.28
CA VAL A 173 -7.08 15.29 -14.10
C VAL A 173 -8.51 15.79 -14.30
N TYR A 174 -9.03 16.49 -13.29
CA TYR A 174 -10.34 17.11 -13.38
C TYR A 174 -10.36 18.22 -14.46
N GLY A 175 -11.46 18.32 -15.20
CA GLY A 175 -11.63 19.34 -16.24
C GLY A 175 -10.93 19.04 -17.57
N THR A 176 -10.28 17.88 -17.71
CA THR A 176 -9.66 17.49 -18.98
C THR A 176 -10.69 16.92 -19.95
N ASP A 177 -10.59 17.32 -21.22
CA ASP A 177 -11.32 16.73 -22.35
C ASP A 177 -10.52 15.56 -22.95
N SER A 178 -9.19 15.70 -22.97
CA SER A 178 -8.24 14.69 -23.45
C SER A 178 -6.89 14.77 -22.72
N TYR A 179 -5.99 13.83 -23.03
CA TYR A 179 -4.58 13.87 -22.65
C TYR A 179 -3.69 13.78 -23.90
N ALA A 180 -2.67 14.64 -23.97
CA ALA A 180 -1.59 14.54 -24.95
C ALA A 180 -0.44 13.70 -24.36
N VAL A 181 -0.13 12.56 -24.98
CA VAL A 181 0.99 11.69 -24.60
C VAL A 181 2.20 11.97 -25.48
N TYR A 182 3.35 12.22 -24.87
CA TYR A 182 4.61 12.44 -25.58
C TYR A 182 5.59 11.30 -25.27
N GLN A 183 6.35 10.90 -26.29
CA GLN A 183 7.36 9.85 -26.20
C GLN A 183 8.68 10.37 -26.80
N SER A 184 9.80 9.99 -26.19
CA SER A 184 11.14 10.29 -26.70
C SER A 184 12.11 9.14 -26.43
N THR A 185 13.27 9.14 -27.10
CA THR A 185 14.43 8.30 -26.76
C THR A 185 15.50 9.09 -25.98
N ALA A 186 15.24 10.36 -25.65
CA ALA A 186 16.10 11.21 -24.84
C ALA A 186 15.30 11.95 -23.75
N SER A 187 15.81 11.91 -22.52
CA SER A 187 15.24 12.61 -21.36
C SER A 187 15.07 14.11 -21.62
N GLY A 188 13.93 14.67 -21.19
CA GLY A 188 13.62 16.09 -21.25
C GLY A 188 13.40 16.69 -22.66
N VAL A 189 13.54 15.91 -23.74
CA VAL A 189 13.43 16.39 -25.13
C VAL A 189 12.24 15.73 -25.82
N TYR A 190 11.13 16.45 -25.96
CA TYR A 190 9.89 15.96 -26.57
C TYR A 190 9.53 16.74 -27.84
N GLY A 191 9.01 16.03 -28.84
CA GLY A 191 8.51 16.58 -30.09
C GLY A 191 6.99 16.82 -30.04
N ALA A 192 6.31 16.45 -31.12
CA ALA A 192 4.85 16.32 -31.14
C ALA A 192 4.38 15.21 -30.19
N GLU A 193 3.09 15.22 -29.84
CA GLU A 193 2.44 14.09 -29.17
C GLU A 193 2.40 12.86 -30.09
N VAL A 194 2.45 11.67 -29.49
CA VAL A 194 2.34 10.38 -30.19
C VAL A 194 0.94 9.76 -30.08
N ALA A 195 0.13 10.22 -29.13
CA ALA A 195 -1.27 9.87 -29.01
C ALA A 195 -2.05 10.96 -28.26
N THR A 196 -3.29 11.17 -28.69
CA THR A 196 -4.33 11.91 -27.97
C THR A 196 -5.29 10.88 -27.36
N ILE A 197 -5.50 10.93 -26.05
CA ILE A 197 -6.27 9.93 -25.27
C ILE A 197 -7.50 10.63 -24.66
N SER A 198 -8.64 9.95 -24.51
CA SER A 198 -9.85 10.59 -23.98
C SER A 198 -9.67 10.99 -22.51
N GLY A 199 -10.31 12.07 -22.05
CA GLY A 199 -10.26 12.49 -20.65
C GLY A 199 -10.82 11.47 -19.64
N SER A 200 -11.67 10.55 -20.12
CA SER A 200 -12.17 9.39 -19.36
C SER A 200 -11.23 8.18 -19.33
N GLU A 201 -10.12 8.21 -20.08
CA GLU A 201 -9.11 7.16 -20.15
C GLU A 201 -7.78 7.66 -19.54
N ASN A 202 -7.14 6.84 -18.71
CA ASN A 202 -5.92 7.21 -18.00
C ASN A 202 -4.76 6.23 -18.23
N SER A 203 -4.72 5.58 -19.40
CA SER A 203 -3.64 4.69 -19.79
C SER A 203 -3.36 4.72 -21.29
N TYR A 204 -2.11 4.50 -21.68
CA TYR A 204 -1.68 4.36 -23.07
C TYR A 204 -0.71 3.18 -23.18
N ASP A 205 -0.85 2.38 -24.24
CA ASP A 205 0.05 1.27 -24.55
C ASP A 205 0.82 1.60 -25.84
N ALA A 206 2.06 2.05 -25.67
CA ALA A 206 2.96 2.45 -26.74
C ALA A 206 3.52 1.19 -27.41
N VAL A 207 2.93 0.78 -28.54
CA VAL A 207 3.28 -0.43 -29.30
C VAL A 207 4.24 -0.15 -30.46
N GLY A 208 4.99 -1.19 -30.89
CA GLY A 208 5.94 -1.10 -32.01
C GLY A 208 7.31 -0.51 -31.62
N LEU A 209 7.62 -0.52 -30.34
CA LEU A 209 8.89 -0.01 -29.79
C LEU A 209 10.04 -0.99 -30.01
N ILE A 210 11.27 -0.47 -30.03
CA ILE A 210 12.47 -1.28 -30.23
C ILE A 210 12.95 -1.83 -28.87
N ASN A 211 12.94 -3.16 -28.70
CA ASN A 211 13.49 -3.80 -27.51
C ASN A 211 14.96 -3.38 -27.28
N GLY A 212 15.32 -3.14 -26.02
CA GLY A 212 16.66 -2.64 -25.64
C GLY A 212 16.86 -1.13 -25.81
N THR A 213 15.96 -0.41 -26.49
CA THR A 213 15.98 1.06 -26.56
C THR A 213 15.21 1.66 -25.38
N ALA A 214 15.82 2.57 -24.63
CA ALA A 214 15.11 3.30 -23.57
C ALA A 214 14.17 4.35 -24.18
N TYR A 215 12.93 4.37 -23.70
CA TYR A 215 11.93 5.40 -24.05
C TYR A 215 11.52 6.17 -22.79
N TYR A 216 11.33 7.48 -22.98
CA TYR A 216 10.91 8.44 -21.97
C TYR A 216 9.51 8.93 -22.31
N PHE A 217 8.66 9.10 -21.31
CA PHE A 217 7.27 9.53 -21.47
C PHE A 217 6.91 10.66 -20.51
N ILE A 218 6.16 11.62 -21.04
CA ILE A 218 5.36 12.59 -20.25
C ILE A 218 3.94 12.64 -20.80
N VAL A 219 2.99 13.01 -19.95
CA VAL A 219 1.59 13.27 -20.31
C VAL A 219 1.23 14.70 -19.94
N LYS A 220 0.33 15.32 -20.70
CA LYS A 220 -0.34 16.59 -20.35
C LYS A 220 -1.85 16.39 -20.44
N ALA A 221 -2.59 16.99 -19.53
CA ALA A 221 -4.02 17.19 -19.64
C ALA A 221 -4.31 18.33 -20.64
N VAL A 222 -5.41 18.21 -21.39
CA VAL A 222 -5.85 19.13 -22.45
C VAL A 222 -7.35 19.36 -22.35
N ASN A 223 -7.77 20.62 -22.47
CA ASN A 223 -9.17 21.03 -22.67
C ASN A 223 -9.24 22.24 -23.61
N PRO A 224 -10.43 22.70 -24.05
CA PRO A 224 -10.57 23.83 -24.98
C PRO A 224 -9.95 25.16 -24.50
N ASP A 225 -9.84 25.38 -23.19
CA ASP A 225 -9.31 26.63 -22.62
C ASP A 225 -7.79 26.56 -22.35
N GLY A 226 -7.18 25.36 -22.30
CA GLY A 226 -5.74 25.23 -22.04
C GLY A 226 -5.13 23.82 -22.03
N ILE A 227 -3.83 23.77 -21.74
CA ILE A 227 -3.01 22.55 -21.62
C ILE A 227 -2.24 22.62 -20.30
N SER A 228 -2.18 21.52 -19.54
CA SER A 228 -1.48 21.47 -18.26
C SER A 228 0.04 21.59 -18.39
N ALA A 229 0.69 21.84 -17.25
CA ALA A 229 2.09 21.47 -17.09
C ALA A 229 2.30 19.95 -17.32
N ALA A 230 3.51 19.55 -17.69
CA ALA A 230 3.85 18.15 -17.94
C ALA A 230 3.85 17.33 -16.64
N SER A 231 3.56 16.03 -16.78
CA SER A 231 3.75 15.04 -15.72
C SER A 231 5.21 14.91 -15.27
N ASN A 232 5.43 14.14 -14.20
CA ASN A 232 6.71 13.48 -14.00
C ASN A 232 7.11 12.73 -15.27
N GLU A 233 8.38 12.84 -15.66
CA GLU A 233 8.97 12.00 -16.69
C GLU A 233 9.19 10.60 -16.13
N VAL A 234 8.80 9.58 -16.89
CA VAL A 234 9.17 8.19 -16.61
C VAL A 234 10.03 7.64 -17.74
N THR A 235 10.91 6.69 -17.42
CA THR A 235 11.72 5.98 -18.42
C THR A 235 11.57 4.47 -18.28
N ARG A 236 11.50 3.77 -19.42
CA ARG A 236 11.47 2.31 -19.46
C ARG A 236 12.03 1.80 -20.79
N THR A 237 12.65 0.62 -20.74
CA THR A 237 13.16 -0.10 -21.91
C THR A 237 12.24 -1.28 -22.21
N PRO A 238 11.66 -1.42 -23.42
CA PRO A 238 10.94 -2.61 -23.84
C PRO A 238 11.93 -3.77 -23.92
N GLN A 239 11.48 -4.98 -23.61
CA GLN A 239 12.33 -6.17 -23.67
C GLN A 239 11.48 -7.39 -24.01
N VAL A 240 12.10 -8.37 -24.67
CA VAL A 240 11.52 -9.70 -24.77
C VAL A 240 11.39 -10.23 -23.33
N PRO A 241 10.23 -10.74 -22.88
CA PRO A 241 10.15 -11.42 -21.59
C PRO A 241 11.01 -12.69 -21.61
N ALA A 242 11.73 -12.96 -20.52
CA ALA A 242 12.44 -14.23 -20.36
C ALA A 242 11.48 -15.42 -20.48
N PRO A 243 11.93 -16.60 -20.96
CA PRO A 243 11.04 -17.73 -21.17
C PRO A 243 10.50 -18.32 -19.85
N GLY A 244 9.45 -19.14 -19.94
CA GLY A 244 9.02 -19.97 -18.81
C GLY A 244 10.08 -21.02 -18.43
N ALA A 245 10.01 -21.56 -17.22
CA ALA A 245 10.87 -22.67 -16.82
C ALA A 245 10.55 -23.94 -17.66
N PRO A 246 11.55 -24.67 -18.17
CA PRO A 246 11.35 -26.01 -18.73
C PRO A 246 10.82 -26.99 -17.68
N ILE A 247 10.18 -28.07 -18.12
CA ILE A 247 9.86 -29.22 -17.27
C ILE A 247 10.80 -30.36 -17.67
N LEU A 248 11.60 -30.86 -16.72
CA LEU A 248 12.49 -32.01 -16.92
C LEU A 248 11.75 -33.32 -16.61
N HIS A 249 11.82 -34.26 -17.55
CA HIS A 249 11.29 -35.61 -17.38
C HIS A 249 12.29 -36.54 -16.65
N SER A 250 11.84 -37.75 -16.30
CA SER A 250 12.68 -38.72 -15.57
C SER A 250 13.96 -39.10 -16.36
N PRO A 251 15.17 -38.90 -15.79
CA PRO A 251 16.42 -39.04 -16.52
C PRO A 251 16.86 -40.50 -16.71
N VAL A 252 17.46 -40.80 -17.86
CA VAL A 252 17.88 -42.17 -18.25
C VAL A 252 19.36 -42.36 -17.98
N ALA A 253 19.70 -43.21 -17.00
CA ALA A 253 21.08 -43.47 -16.62
C ALA A 253 21.69 -44.69 -17.36
N SER A 254 22.93 -44.53 -17.83
CA SER A 254 23.75 -45.54 -18.49
C SER A 254 25.21 -45.48 -17.97
N ASN A 255 26.15 -46.16 -18.63
CA ASN A 255 27.56 -46.22 -18.24
C ASN A 255 28.24 -44.85 -18.42
N GLY A 256 28.40 -44.11 -17.33
CA GLY A 256 28.99 -42.76 -17.32
C GLY A 256 28.21 -41.71 -18.14
N ILE A 257 26.93 -41.97 -18.42
CA ILE A 257 26.04 -41.09 -19.19
C ILE A 257 24.70 -40.96 -18.47
N ILE A 258 24.13 -39.75 -18.46
CA ILE A 258 22.73 -39.50 -18.08
C ILE A 258 22.05 -38.72 -19.21
N GLY A 259 21.05 -39.35 -19.84
CA GLY A 259 20.18 -38.72 -20.83
C GLY A 259 19.08 -37.90 -20.15
N LEU A 260 19.03 -36.61 -20.47
CA LEU A 260 18.00 -35.66 -20.04
C LEU A 260 17.01 -35.38 -21.18
N THR A 261 15.74 -35.18 -20.86
CA THR A 261 14.69 -34.73 -21.79
C THR A 261 13.77 -33.73 -21.11
N TRP A 262 13.30 -32.72 -21.84
CA TRP A 262 12.43 -31.66 -21.31
C TRP A 262 11.36 -31.20 -22.30
N ASP A 263 10.33 -30.53 -21.81
CA ASP A 263 9.27 -29.98 -22.66
C ASP A 263 9.69 -28.68 -23.39
N PRO A 264 9.24 -28.44 -24.65
CA PRO A 264 9.50 -27.21 -25.38
C PRO A 264 8.89 -25.96 -24.72
N VAL A 265 9.71 -24.94 -24.47
CA VAL A 265 9.28 -23.67 -23.90
C VAL A 265 9.00 -22.64 -24.99
N LYS A 266 7.77 -22.11 -25.03
CA LYS A 266 7.37 -21.04 -25.94
C LYS A 266 8.22 -19.78 -25.71
N GLY A 267 8.91 -19.31 -26.75
CA GLY A 267 9.70 -18.09 -26.73
C GLY A 267 11.14 -18.25 -26.23
N ALA A 268 11.59 -19.48 -25.97
CA ALA A 268 13.00 -19.81 -25.82
C ALA A 268 13.68 -19.88 -27.19
N ILE A 269 14.90 -19.35 -27.32
CA ILE A 269 15.78 -19.56 -28.49
C ILE A 269 16.87 -20.62 -28.21
N GLY A 270 16.94 -21.12 -26.99
CA GLY A 270 17.88 -22.14 -26.54
C GLY A 270 17.63 -22.58 -25.11
N TYR A 271 18.42 -23.57 -24.66
CA TYR A 271 18.37 -24.14 -23.32
C TYR A 271 19.77 -24.33 -22.75
N THR A 272 19.99 -23.95 -21.49
CA THR A 272 21.24 -24.17 -20.76
C THR A 272 21.05 -25.29 -19.74
N ILE A 273 21.90 -26.31 -19.79
CA ILE A 273 21.88 -27.47 -18.88
C ILE A 273 22.88 -27.21 -17.74
N TYR A 274 22.41 -27.31 -16.50
CA TYR A 274 23.22 -27.18 -15.29
C TYR A 274 23.26 -28.47 -14.49
N GLN A 275 24.39 -28.72 -13.81
CA GLN A 275 24.69 -29.93 -13.07
C GLN A 275 25.22 -29.61 -11.66
N GLY A 276 24.78 -30.42 -10.70
CA GLY A 276 25.26 -30.48 -9.33
C GLY A 276 25.61 -31.90 -8.88
N ILE A 277 26.42 -32.03 -7.82
CA ILE A 277 26.62 -33.27 -7.06
C ILE A 277 25.93 -33.26 -5.69
N THR A 278 25.32 -32.13 -5.34
CA THR A 278 24.50 -31.87 -4.15
C THR A 278 23.17 -31.28 -4.62
N SER A 279 22.05 -31.70 -4.04
CA SER A 279 20.72 -31.18 -4.40
C SER A 279 20.65 -29.67 -4.17
N GLY A 280 20.03 -28.94 -5.10
CA GLY A 280 19.92 -27.47 -5.07
C GLY A 280 21.16 -26.67 -5.46
N ILE A 281 22.33 -27.30 -5.69
CA ILE A 281 23.60 -26.63 -5.98
C ILE A 281 24.10 -27.02 -7.37
N TYR A 282 23.89 -26.15 -8.36
CA TYR A 282 24.10 -26.43 -9.80
C TYR A 282 25.24 -25.60 -10.42
N GLU A 283 26.41 -25.60 -9.78
CA GLU A 283 27.55 -24.72 -10.16
C GLU A 283 28.16 -25.02 -11.53
N THR A 284 27.92 -26.19 -12.11
CA THR A 284 28.50 -26.59 -13.41
C THR A 284 27.51 -26.40 -14.56
N GLN A 285 27.77 -25.44 -15.45
CA GLN A 285 27.12 -25.42 -16.77
C GLN A 285 27.71 -26.54 -17.64
N VAL A 286 26.87 -27.46 -18.11
CA VAL A 286 27.28 -28.62 -18.93
C VAL A 286 27.31 -28.24 -20.40
N ALA A 287 26.23 -27.64 -20.90
CA ALA A 287 26.04 -27.30 -22.30
C ALA A 287 24.96 -26.23 -22.49
N THR A 288 24.94 -25.62 -23.67
CA THR A 288 23.80 -24.83 -24.17
C THR A 288 23.42 -25.36 -25.55
N VAL A 289 22.13 -25.55 -25.80
CA VAL A 289 21.58 -26.09 -27.04
C VAL A 289 20.53 -25.15 -27.65
N SER A 290 20.24 -25.29 -28.94
CA SER A 290 19.30 -24.41 -29.68
C SER A 290 17.82 -24.69 -29.37
N GLU A 291 16.95 -23.75 -29.75
CA GLU A 291 15.49 -23.78 -29.54
C GLU A 291 14.79 -25.10 -29.88
N SER A 292 15.32 -25.83 -30.86
CA SER A 292 14.79 -27.07 -31.42
C SER A 292 15.29 -28.35 -30.73
N VAL A 293 16.13 -28.24 -29.70
CA VAL A 293 16.75 -29.36 -28.99
C VAL A 293 16.15 -29.49 -27.59
N TYR A 294 15.49 -30.62 -27.35
CA TYR A 294 14.72 -30.92 -26.13
C TYR A 294 15.28 -32.11 -25.34
N ASN A 295 16.53 -32.48 -25.61
CA ASN A 295 17.24 -33.59 -24.99
C ASN A 295 18.75 -33.34 -24.98
N TYR A 296 19.46 -33.95 -24.02
CA TYR A 296 20.91 -33.91 -23.97
C TYR A 296 21.47 -35.09 -23.17
N ASP A 297 22.43 -35.82 -23.76
CA ASP A 297 23.21 -36.85 -23.05
C ASP A 297 24.40 -36.21 -22.33
N VAL A 298 24.31 -36.09 -21.01
CA VAL A 298 25.43 -35.67 -20.16
C VAL A 298 26.41 -36.83 -20.05
N THR A 299 27.63 -36.66 -20.57
CA THR A 299 28.66 -37.71 -20.64
C THR A 299 29.84 -37.45 -19.70
N GLY A 300 30.70 -38.46 -19.48
CA GLY A 300 31.90 -38.34 -18.65
C GLY A 300 31.64 -38.43 -17.13
N LEU A 301 30.48 -38.97 -16.75
CA LEU A 301 30.03 -39.04 -15.36
C LEU A 301 30.58 -40.26 -14.62
N THR A 302 30.74 -40.16 -13.30
CA THR A 302 31.21 -41.27 -12.45
C THR A 302 30.05 -42.21 -12.09
N ASN A 303 30.17 -43.50 -12.44
CA ASN A 303 29.17 -44.50 -12.07
C ASN A 303 28.99 -44.60 -10.54
N GLY A 304 27.75 -44.63 -10.06
CA GLY A 304 27.39 -44.70 -8.64
C GLY A 304 27.34 -43.35 -7.89
N GLN A 305 27.92 -42.28 -8.44
CA GLN A 305 27.77 -40.92 -7.92
C GLN A 305 26.37 -40.38 -8.24
N SER A 306 25.76 -39.65 -7.29
CA SER A 306 24.53 -38.88 -7.55
C SER A 306 24.87 -37.62 -8.34
N TYR A 307 24.11 -37.36 -9.40
CA TYR A 307 24.11 -36.08 -10.10
C TYR A 307 22.69 -35.51 -10.11
N TYR A 308 22.61 -34.19 -9.97
CA TYR A 308 21.39 -33.40 -9.92
C TYR A 308 21.40 -32.41 -11.09
N PHE A 309 20.28 -32.24 -11.78
CA PHE A 309 20.20 -31.45 -12.99
C PHE A 309 19.00 -30.52 -12.98
N VAL A 310 19.22 -29.32 -13.51
CA VAL A 310 18.16 -28.38 -13.92
C VAL A 310 18.49 -27.82 -15.31
N VAL A 311 17.46 -27.50 -16.07
CA VAL A 311 17.58 -26.83 -17.36
C VAL A 311 16.88 -25.48 -17.26
N LYS A 312 17.49 -24.44 -17.83
CA LYS A 312 16.85 -23.15 -18.06
C LYS A 312 16.63 -22.95 -19.55
N ALA A 313 15.51 -22.37 -19.93
CA ALA A 313 15.32 -21.81 -21.26
C ALA A 313 15.96 -20.41 -21.32
N SER A 314 16.40 -19.95 -22.48
CA SER A 314 17.00 -18.62 -22.65
C SER A 314 16.49 -17.89 -23.89
N ASN A 315 16.42 -16.56 -23.81
CA ASN A 315 16.17 -15.66 -24.94
C ASN A 315 16.83 -14.28 -24.69
N PRO A 316 16.70 -13.27 -25.57
CA PRO A 316 17.32 -11.95 -25.38
C PRO A 316 16.83 -11.17 -24.14
N GLY A 317 15.76 -11.62 -23.49
CA GLY A 317 15.28 -11.16 -22.18
C GLY A 317 15.96 -11.79 -20.97
N GLY A 318 16.85 -12.76 -21.18
CA GLY A 318 17.56 -13.49 -20.14
C GLY A 318 17.20 -14.98 -20.08
N GLU A 319 17.62 -15.63 -19.00
CA GLU A 319 17.26 -17.01 -18.69
C GLU A 319 15.94 -17.10 -17.91
N SER A 320 15.23 -18.21 -18.08
CA SER A 320 14.11 -18.60 -17.23
C SER A 320 14.57 -18.89 -15.80
N ALA A 321 13.60 -19.03 -14.90
CA ALA A 321 13.82 -19.82 -13.69
C ALA A 321 14.28 -21.25 -14.06
N ALA A 322 14.99 -21.92 -13.14
CA ALA A 322 15.34 -23.32 -13.29
C ALA A 322 14.09 -24.20 -13.43
N SER A 323 14.20 -25.30 -14.18
CA SER A 323 13.23 -26.40 -14.15
C SER A 323 13.08 -27.00 -12.75
N ASN A 324 12.14 -27.95 -12.60
CA ASN A 324 12.25 -28.93 -11.53
C ASN A 324 13.63 -29.60 -11.52
N GLU A 325 14.15 -29.91 -10.34
CA GLU A 325 15.33 -30.76 -10.19
C GLU A 325 14.98 -32.19 -10.63
N VAL A 326 15.90 -32.84 -11.33
CA VAL A 326 15.90 -34.29 -11.49
C VAL A 326 17.27 -34.84 -11.12
N SER A 327 17.31 -36.05 -10.57
CA SER A 327 18.56 -36.69 -10.17
C SER A 327 18.56 -38.19 -10.43
N THR A 328 19.75 -38.74 -10.69
CA THR A 328 19.96 -40.18 -10.84
C THR A 328 21.46 -40.53 -10.70
N LYS A 329 21.79 -41.81 -10.85
CA LYS A 329 23.16 -42.34 -10.77
C LYS A 329 23.52 -43.07 -12.06
N PRO A 330 24.63 -42.71 -12.75
CA PRO A 330 25.14 -43.50 -13.86
C PRO A 330 25.52 -44.90 -13.35
N ARG A 331 25.36 -45.94 -14.18
CA ARG A 331 25.66 -47.32 -13.78
C ARG A 331 26.02 -48.21 -14.98
N THR A 332 26.81 -49.23 -14.71
CA THR A 332 27.27 -50.23 -15.69
C THR A 332 27.44 -51.60 -15.00
N SER A 333 27.67 -52.67 -15.75
CA SER A 333 28.04 -53.97 -15.18
C SER A 333 29.32 -53.89 -14.33
N PRO A 334 29.55 -54.80 -13.37
CA PRO A 334 30.81 -54.85 -12.64
C PRO A 334 32.00 -55.17 -13.55
N SER A 335 33.22 -54.90 -13.08
CA SER A 335 34.43 -55.53 -13.62
C SER A 335 34.39 -57.06 -13.39
N ALA A 336 35.26 -57.80 -14.06
CA ALA A 336 35.42 -59.23 -13.78
C ALA A 336 36.04 -59.47 -12.38
N PRO A 337 35.66 -60.56 -11.68
CA PRO A 337 36.39 -61.03 -10.51
C PRO A 337 37.84 -61.41 -10.83
N THR A 338 38.74 -61.27 -9.87
CA THR A 338 40.18 -61.52 -10.03
C THR A 338 40.70 -62.53 -9.01
N GLY A 339 41.95 -62.99 -9.14
CA GLY A 339 42.59 -63.86 -8.15
C GLY A 339 41.91 -65.22 -7.94
N LEU A 340 41.37 -65.82 -9.01
CA LEU A 340 40.68 -67.11 -8.93
C LEU A 340 41.61 -68.25 -8.53
N ILE A 341 41.32 -68.87 -7.40
CA ILE A 341 41.95 -70.10 -6.91
C ILE A 341 40.85 -71.13 -6.65
N ALA A 342 40.86 -72.22 -7.42
CA ALA A 342 40.04 -73.40 -7.16
C ALA A 342 40.80 -74.40 -6.28
N VAL A 343 40.09 -75.01 -5.33
CA VAL A 343 40.56 -76.12 -4.50
C VAL A 343 39.59 -77.29 -4.65
N ALA A 344 40.09 -78.47 -5.02
CA ALA A 344 39.29 -79.67 -5.20
C ALA A 344 38.86 -80.30 -3.86
N GLY A 345 37.61 -80.76 -3.79
CA GLY A 345 37.10 -81.67 -2.76
C GLY A 345 36.72 -83.03 -3.35
N ASP A 346 35.80 -83.73 -2.68
CA ASP A 346 35.21 -84.99 -3.17
C ASP A 346 33.90 -84.69 -3.92
N GLY A 347 33.89 -84.87 -5.24
CA GLY A 347 32.74 -84.53 -6.09
C GLY A 347 32.44 -83.03 -6.23
N GLU A 348 33.35 -82.17 -5.77
CA GLU A 348 33.17 -80.71 -5.73
C GLU A 348 34.49 -79.95 -5.88
N ALA A 349 34.41 -78.63 -6.08
CA ALA A 349 35.53 -77.72 -5.96
C ALA A 349 35.09 -76.37 -5.37
N THR A 350 35.85 -75.87 -4.39
CA THR A 350 35.63 -74.55 -3.78
C THR A 350 36.45 -73.52 -4.54
N VAL A 351 35.77 -72.60 -5.21
CA VAL A 351 36.35 -71.53 -6.02
C VAL A 351 36.39 -70.25 -5.18
N THR A 352 37.60 -69.85 -4.80
CA THR A 352 37.88 -68.59 -4.10
C THR A 352 38.30 -67.53 -5.12
N PHE A 353 37.78 -66.32 -5.00
CA PHE A 353 38.12 -65.18 -5.86
C PHE A 353 38.09 -63.86 -5.06
N ALA A 354 38.80 -62.85 -5.54
CA ALA A 354 38.66 -61.49 -5.07
C ALA A 354 37.42 -60.82 -5.71
N VAL A 355 36.80 -59.89 -4.98
CA VAL A 355 35.72 -59.06 -5.53
C VAL A 355 36.29 -58.15 -6.64
N PRO A 356 35.50 -57.81 -7.68
CA PRO A 356 35.96 -56.93 -8.75
C PRO A 356 36.37 -55.54 -8.25
N ASP A 357 37.40 -54.96 -8.87
CA ASP A 357 37.92 -53.60 -8.57
C ASP A 357 36.86 -52.48 -8.75
N SER A 358 35.81 -52.75 -9.52
CA SER A 358 34.64 -51.88 -9.67
C SER A 358 33.35 -52.69 -9.66
N ASN A 359 32.40 -52.26 -8.83
CA ASN A 359 31.03 -52.79 -8.80
C ASN A 359 30.12 -52.17 -9.87
N GLY A 360 30.63 -51.29 -10.74
CA GLY A 360 29.84 -50.63 -11.79
C GLY A 360 28.85 -49.56 -11.31
N GLY A 361 28.94 -49.15 -10.03
CA GLY A 361 28.11 -48.08 -9.44
C GLY A 361 26.84 -48.56 -8.72
N THR A 362 26.56 -49.87 -8.72
CA THR A 362 25.50 -50.48 -7.89
C THR A 362 26.01 -51.75 -7.20
N PRO A 363 25.41 -52.19 -6.07
CA PRO A 363 25.88 -53.38 -5.36
C PRO A 363 25.88 -54.64 -6.25
N ILE A 364 26.96 -55.41 -6.18
CA ILE A 364 27.00 -56.78 -6.73
C ILE A 364 26.03 -57.62 -5.88
N THR A 365 25.08 -58.27 -6.53
CA THR A 365 24.06 -59.10 -5.86
C THR A 365 24.44 -60.58 -5.85
N ASN A 366 25.12 -61.05 -6.90
CA ASN A 366 25.49 -62.45 -7.10
C ASN A 366 26.77 -62.57 -7.94
N TYR A 367 27.38 -63.74 -7.89
CA TYR A 367 28.43 -64.21 -8.78
C TYR A 367 27.99 -65.50 -9.46
N GLU A 368 28.32 -65.65 -10.75
CA GLU A 368 28.07 -66.85 -11.55
C GLU A 368 29.38 -67.56 -11.83
N VAL A 369 29.57 -68.75 -11.26
CA VAL A 369 30.73 -69.63 -11.47
C VAL A 369 30.38 -70.65 -12.54
N THR A 370 31.22 -70.79 -13.58
CA THR A 370 31.06 -71.81 -14.63
C THR A 370 32.25 -72.76 -14.66
N ALA A 371 32.01 -74.06 -14.57
CA ALA A 371 33.01 -75.11 -14.68
C ALA A 371 33.21 -75.60 -16.12
N SER A 372 34.45 -75.83 -16.52
CA SER A 372 34.84 -76.45 -17.79
C SER A 372 35.78 -77.63 -17.54
N PRO A 373 35.57 -78.81 -18.15
CA PRO A 373 34.50 -79.16 -19.09
C PRO A 373 33.12 -79.28 -18.40
N GLY A 374 32.05 -79.42 -19.19
CA GLY A 374 30.71 -79.76 -18.70
C GLY A 374 29.74 -78.59 -18.48
N ASN A 375 30.22 -77.34 -18.45
CA ASN A 375 29.41 -76.13 -18.33
C ASN A 375 28.47 -76.12 -17.11
N ILE A 376 28.91 -76.70 -16.00
CA ILE A 376 28.14 -76.67 -14.73
C ILE A 376 28.19 -75.24 -14.19
N VAL A 377 27.03 -74.62 -14.01
CA VAL A 377 26.89 -73.25 -13.50
C VAL A 377 26.41 -73.29 -12.04
N THR A 378 27.05 -72.52 -11.17
CA THR A 378 26.65 -72.31 -9.77
C THR A 378 26.63 -70.83 -9.46
N VAL A 379 25.59 -70.37 -8.75
CA VAL A 379 25.41 -68.96 -8.38
C VAL A 379 25.51 -68.80 -6.86
N GLY A 380 26.21 -67.77 -6.39
CA GLY A 380 26.35 -67.46 -4.97
C GLY A 380 26.60 -65.97 -4.71
N ALA A 381 26.22 -65.48 -3.52
CA ALA A 381 26.30 -64.05 -3.20
C ALA A 381 27.71 -63.56 -2.86
N THR A 382 28.61 -64.44 -2.40
CA THR A 382 29.94 -64.10 -1.88
C THR A 382 30.98 -65.15 -2.23
N SER A 383 32.24 -64.74 -2.33
CA SER A 383 33.41 -65.63 -2.37
C SER A 383 33.66 -66.25 -0.97
N PRO A 384 34.10 -67.53 -0.86
CA PRO A 384 34.23 -68.51 -1.93
C PRO A 384 32.89 -69.18 -2.29
N ILE A 385 32.81 -69.80 -3.47
CA ILE A 385 31.64 -70.55 -3.94
C ILE A 385 32.06 -72.00 -4.23
N THR A 386 31.34 -72.97 -3.64
CA THR A 386 31.56 -74.39 -3.89
C THR A 386 30.69 -74.89 -5.04
N VAL A 387 31.32 -75.35 -6.12
CA VAL A 387 30.67 -76.00 -7.26
C VAL A 387 30.62 -77.50 -7.00
N THR A 388 29.41 -78.05 -6.87
CA THR A 388 29.17 -79.47 -6.56
C THR A 388 28.72 -80.25 -7.80
N GLY A 389 28.70 -81.58 -7.72
CA GLY A 389 28.31 -82.45 -8.84
C GLY A 389 29.40 -82.63 -9.90
N LEU A 390 30.66 -82.37 -9.55
CA LEU A 390 31.82 -82.61 -10.40
C LEU A 390 32.20 -84.09 -10.39
N ALA A 391 32.71 -84.60 -11.51
CA ALA A 391 33.19 -85.97 -11.59
C ALA A 391 34.61 -86.09 -11.02
N ASN A 392 34.78 -86.90 -9.97
CA ASN A 392 36.11 -87.27 -9.47
C ASN A 392 37.01 -87.82 -10.59
N ALA A 393 38.31 -87.58 -10.47
CA ALA A 393 39.33 -87.85 -11.50
C ALA A 393 39.18 -87.10 -12.84
N THR A 394 38.13 -86.28 -13.03
CA THR A 394 38.05 -85.32 -14.14
C THR A 394 38.70 -84.00 -13.72
N THR A 395 39.52 -83.41 -14.60
CA THR A 395 40.16 -82.11 -14.32
C THR A 395 39.27 -80.98 -14.83
N TYR A 396 38.99 -80.03 -13.95
CA TYR A 396 38.17 -78.84 -14.20
C TYR A 396 38.97 -77.55 -14.03
N SER A 397 38.61 -76.52 -14.79
CA SER A 397 38.91 -75.11 -14.49
C SER A 397 37.62 -74.30 -14.47
N PHE A 398 37.67 -73.12 -13.86
CA PHE A 398 36.49 -72.30 -13.57
C PHE A 398 36.67 -70.87 -14.04
N THR A 399 35.59 -70.22 -14.47
CA THR A 399 35.50 -68.77 -14.61
C THR A 399 34.37 -68.23 -13.74
N VAL A 400 34.46 -66.96 -13.34
CA VAL A 400 33.43 -66.29 -12.54
C VAL A 400 33.03 -64.98 -13.21
N LYS A 401 31.73 -64.66 -13.21
CA LYS A 401 31.19 -63.32 -13.49
C LYS A 401 30.62 -62.71 -12.23
N ALA A 402 30.70 -61.39 -12.07
CA ALA A 402 29.97 -60.64 -11.05
C ALA A 402 28.68 -60.05 -11.67
N ILE A 403 27.61 -59.94 -10.89
CA ILE A 403 26.29 -59.46 -11.38
C ILE A 403 25.77 -58.36 -10.46
N ASN A 404 25.41 -57.20 -11.03
CA ASN A 404 24.73 -56.11 -10.33
C ASN A 404 23.38 -55.78 -11.00
N SER A 405 22.74 -54.67 -10.62
CA SER A 405 21.44 -54.24 -11.20
C SER A 405 21.51 -53.63 -12.61
N ALA A 406 22.69 -53.49 -13.20
CA ALA A 406 22.89 -53.10 -14.60
C ALA A 406 23.22 -54.31 -15.49
N GLY A 407 23.85 -55.36 -14.95
CA GLY A 407 24.08 -56.62 -15.66
C GLY A 407 25.21 -57.47 -15.09
N SER A 408 25.58 -58.50 -15.84
CA SER A 408 26.75 -59.34 -15.57
C SER A 408 28.03 -58.70 -16.14
N SER A 409 29.16 -58.93 -15.48
CA SER A 409 30.50 -58.64 -15.97
C SER A 409 30.87 -59.55 -17.16
N VAL A 410 31.97 -59.23 -17.84
CA VAL A 410 32.71 -60.26 -18.60
C VAL A 410 33.20 -61.35 -17.64
N ALA A 411 33.46 -62.56 -18.16
CA ALA A 411 34.05 -63.62 -17.37
C ALA A 411 35.48 -63.24 -16.93
N SER A 412 35.87 -63.71 -15.75
CA SER A 412 37.27 -63.70 -15.30
C SER A 412 38.18 -64.49 -16.22
N GLU A 413 39.49 -64.30 -16.04
CA GLU A 413 40.48 -65.31 -16.41
C GLU A 413 40.14 -66.68 -15.80
N VAL A 414 40.63 -67.75 -16.43
CA VAL A 414 40.43 -69.12 -15.94
C VAL A 414 41.22 -69.38 -14.65
N SER A 415 40.61 -70.10 -13.71
CA SER A 415 41.29 -70.58 -12.50
C SER A 415 42.44 -71.54 -12.84
N ASN A 416 43.28 -71.83 -11.84
CA ASN A 416 44.08 -73.05 -11.85
C ASN A 416 43.18 -74.29 -12.09
N SER A 417 43.70 -75.26 -12.81
CA SER A 417 43.04 -76.56 -12.98
C SER A 417 43.10 -77.37 -11.69
N VAL A 418 41.99 -78.01 -11.33
CA VAL A 418 41.91 -78.96 -10.21
C VAL A 418 41.19 -80.24 -10.61
N THR A 419 41.53 -81.33 -9.93
CA THR A 419 40.91 -82.65 -10.13
C THR A 419 40.25 -83.07 -8.81
N PRO A 420 38.91 -83.09 -8.71
CA PRO A 420 38.21 -83.63 -7.55
C PRO A 420 38.63 -85.08 -7.26
N LYS A 421 38.80 -85.40 -5.97
CA LYS A 421 39.33 -86.67 -5.47
C LYS A 421 38.67 -86.98 -4.14
N SER A 422 38.25 -88.24 -3.97
CA SER A 422 37.81 -88.71 -2.66
C SER A 422 38.95 -88.70 -1.66
N SER A 423 38.66 -88.27 -0.42
CA SER A 423 39.68 -87.70 0.47
C SER A 423 40.62 -88.74 1.08
N THR A 424 41.93 -88.59 0.84
CA THR A 424 42.99 -89.23 1.63
C THR A 424 44.27 -88.38 1.59
N GLU A 425 44.88 -88.18 2.76
CA GLU A 425 46.26 -87.65 2.99
C GLU A 425 46.50 -86.11 2.84
N VAL A 426 47.57 -85.60 3.49
CA VAL A 426 47.73 -84.20 3.99
C VAL A 426 49.21 -83.77 4.09
N GLU A 427 49.60 -82.52 3.76
CA GLU A 427 50.76 -81.80 4.39
C GLU A 427 50.84 -80.25 4.15
N VAL A 428 51.95 -79.57 4.50
CA VAL A 428 52.05 -78.24 5.19
C VAL A 428 52.62 -76.99 4.42
N THR A 429 52.76 -75.86 5.16
CA THR A 429 53.19 -74.44 4.89
C THR A 429 54.74 -74.21 4.78
N PRO A 430 55.41 -72.99 4.73
CA PRO A 430 55.04 -71.57 5.07
C PRO A 430 55.70 -70.34 4.33
N THR A 431 55.44 -69.13 4.89
CA THR A 431 55.81 -67.67 4.68
C THR A 431 57.31 -67.23 4.69
N PRO A 432 57.82 -66.20 3.92
CA PRO A 432 58.09 -64.77 4.40
C PRO A 432 58.07 -63.60 3.31
N THR A 433 57.64 -62.31 3.47
CA THR A 433 58.06 -61.03 4.20
C THR A 433 58.99 -59.99 3.41
N PRO A 434 59.24 -58.68 3.81
CA PRO A 434 59.40 -57.50 2.89
C PRO A 434 60.65 -56.56 3.07
N PRO A 435 60.76 -55.36 2.41
CA PRO A 435 61.31 -54.11 3.04
C PRO A 435 60.84 -52.70 2.51
N THR A 436 61.38 -51.58 3.07
CA THR A 436 61.09 -50.10 2.85
C THR A 436 62.33 -49.31 2.25
N PRO A 437 62.74 -48.00 2.46
CA PRO A 437 62.25 -46.77 3.20
C PRO A 437 62.51 -45.29 2.63
N THR A 438 61.68 -44.26 3.00
CA THR A 438 62.07 -42.82 3.38
C THR A 438 62.70 -41.83 2.33
N PRO A 439 63.02 -40.49 2.50
CA PRO A 439 62.48 -39.23 3.17
C PRO A 439 61.99 -38.12 2.14
N THR A 440 61.66 -36.79 2.33
CA THR A 440 61.62 -35.71 3.40
C THR A 440 62.86 -34.75 3.52
N PRO A 441 62.84 -33.38 3.83
CA PRO A 441 61.87 -32.23 3.91
C PRO A 441 62.29 -30.99 2.98
N THR A 442 62.23 -29.62 3.18
CA THR A 442 61.81 -28.58 4.21
C THR A 442 61.70 -27.07 3.70
N GLU A 443 61.05 -26.15 4.48
CA GLU A 443 61.15 -24.63 4.73
C GLU A 443 61.34 -23.49 3.66
N SER A 444 61.23 -22.13 3.88
CA SER A 444 60.43 -21.19 4.77
C SER A 444 60.70 -19.63 4.46
N PRO A 445 60.57 -18.54 5.30
CA PRO A 445 59.51 -17.48 5.20
C PRO A 445 59.93 -15.94 5.30
N THR A 446 58.99 -15.04 5.75
CA THR A 446 59.08 -13.57 6.19
C THR A 446 58.83 -12.48 5.08
N SER A 447 58.41 -11.19 5.21
CA SER A 447 58.37 -10.11 6.28
C SER A 447 57.24 -9.02 6.12
N THR A 448 57.29 -7.86 6.84
CA THR A 448 56.21 -6.80 7.04
C THR A 448 56.73 -5.31 6.98
N PRO A 449 56.14 -4.23 7.62
CA PRO A 449 55.01 -3.31 7.24
C PRO A 449 55.27 -1.74 7.36
N THR A 450 54.29 -0.81 7.16
CA THR A 450 54.16 0.58 7.80
C THR A 450 52.92 1.47 7.37
N SER A 451 52.67 2.66 7.99
CA SER A 451 51.56 3.67 7.79
C SER A 451 51.84 4.99 8.61
N PRO A 452 50.97 6.06 8.78
CA PRO A 452 49.77 6.66 8.09
C PRO A 452 50.05 8.17 7.68
N PRO A 453 49.31 9.31 7.97
CA PRO A 453 47.87 9.73 8.19
C PRO A 453 47.41 11.08 7.47
N SER A 454 46.29 11.72 7.90
CA SER A 454 45.92 13.20 7.83
C SER A 454 45.27 13.81 6.53
N THR A 455 44.49 14.95 6.44
CA THR A 455 43.79 15.93 7.37
C THR A 455 42.79 16.92 6.67
N THR A 456 41.87 17.57 7.43
CA THR A 456 41.17 18.92 7.25
C THR A 456 39.99 19.17 6.25
N ALA A 457 39.17 20.22 6.56
CA ALA A 457 37.95 20.78 5.91
C ALA A 457 37.73 22.27 6.41
N PRO A 458 36.64 23.09 6.17
CA PRO A 458 35.33 22.94 5.48
C PRO A 458 35.13 23.89 4.25
N THR A 459 34.08 24.73 3.94
CA THR A 459 33.06 25.57 4.66
C THR A 459 31.75 25.82 3.81
N ALA A 460 30.82 26.71 4.22
CA ALA A 460 29.42 26.95 3.75
C ALA A 460 29.16 28.14 2.77
N THR A 461 27.91 28.29 2.28
CA THR A 461 27.13 29.57 2.12
C THR A 461 25.65 29.28 1.77
N ALA A 462 24.69 30.14 2.17
CA ALA A 462 23.27 30.08 1.79
C ALA A 462 22.61 31.49 1.76
N GLY A 463 21.47 31.65 1.08
CA GLY A 463 20.66 32.88 1.14
C GLY A 463 19.41 32.90 0.25
N SER A 464 18.29 33.39 0.79
CA SER A 464 17.10 33.86 0.04
C SER A 464 16.24 34.74 0.97
N THR A 465 15.45 35.67 0.42
CA THR A 465 14.65 36.66 1.15
C THR A 465 13.15 36.51 0.88
N ALA A 466 12.32 36.84 1.87
CA ALA A 466 10.86 36.83 1.78
C ALA A 466 10.26 38.21 2.11
N THR A 467 9.07 38.49 1.56
CA THR A 467 8.34 39.76 1.68
C THR A 467 6.97 39.52 2.33
N ALA A 468 6.47 40.48 3.12
CA ALA A 468 5.24 40.34 3.91
C ALA A 468 4.14 41.34 3.53
N THR A 469 2.86 40.98 3.74
CA THR A 469 1.69 41.82 3.41
C THR A 469 0.51 41.59 4.37
N ALA A 470 0.00 42.70 4.95
CA ALA A 470 -1.35 42.97 5.51
C ALA A 470 -2.02 42.01 6.54
N THR A 471 -2.95 42.58 7.34
CA THR A 471 -3.62 41.93 8.48
C THR A 471 -5.15 42.13 8.45
N PRO A 472 -5.99 41.14 8.79
CA PRO A 472 -7.46 41.30 8.85
C PRO A 472 -8.00 41.83 10.19
N SER A 473 -9.31 42.07 10.26
CA SER A 473 -10.06 42.45 11.47
C SER A 473 -10.24 41.28 12.46
N SER A 474 -10.48 41.59 13.73
CA SER A 474 -10.50 40.61 14.82
C SER A 474 -11.71 40.66 15.76
N SER A 475 -12.04 39.52 16.36
CA SER A 475 -13.06 39.35 17.41
C SER A 475 -12.58 38.36 18.50
N MET A 476 -13.14 38.44 19.71
CA MET A 476 -12.72 37.60 20.85
C MET A 476 -13.41 36.23 20.82
N VAL A 477 -12.68 35.17 21.19
CA VAL A 477 -13.15 33.77 21.21
C VAL A 477 -12.77 33.09 22.52
N GLU A 478 -13.64 32.20 22.98
CA GLU A 478 -13.42 31.36 24.17
C GLU A 478 -12.48 30.19 23.86
N VAL A 479 -11.54 29.91 24.76
CA VAL A 479 -10.72 28.68 24.78
C VAL A 479 -10.97 27.99 26.11
N LEU A 480 -11.22 26.69 26.12
CA LEU A 480 -11.54 25.96 27.35
C LEU A 480 -10.33 25.20 27.86
N VAL A 481 -10.06 25.27 29.16
CA VAL A 481 -9.04 24.46 29.85
C VAL A 481 -9.73 23.60 30.90
N ASN A 482 -9.69 22.27 30.70
CA ASN A 482 -10.46 21.28 31.46
C ASN A 482 -11.95 21.66 31.60
N GLY A 483 -12.55 22.07 30.48
CA GLY A 483 -13.96 22.45 30.37
C GLY A 483 -14.33 23.82 30.98
N LYS A 484 -13.38 24.56 31.55
CA LYS A 484 -13.59 25.92 32.09
C LYS A 484 -13.21 26.96 31.04
N VAL A 485 -14.06 27.96 30.82
CA VAL A 485 -13.89 29.00 29.78
C VAL A 485 -12.83 30.03 30.17
N GLU A 486 -11.86 30.23 29.27
CA GLU A 486 -10.89 31.32 29.31
C GLU A 486 -11.07 32.23 28.07
N ASN A 487 -11.07 33.55 28.27
CA ASN A 487 -11.17 34.53 27.18
C ASN A 487 -9.81 34.76 26.49
N ALA A 488 -9.28 33.68 25.91
CA ALA A 488 -7.91 33.55 25.43
C ALA A 488 -7.78 33.30 23.92
N GLY A 489 -8.87 33.31 23.15
CA GLY A 489 -8.83 33.27 21.69
C GLY A 489 -9.08 34.66 21.07
N THR A 490 -8.45 34.92 19.93
CA THR A 490 -8.78 36.04 19.03
C THR A 490 -8.95 35.50 17.62
N ALA A 491 -10.18 35.50 17.11
CA ALA A 491 -10.45 35.19 15.71
C ALA A 491 -10.01 36.35 14.82
N THR A 492 -9.44 36.03 13.66
CA THR A 492 -9.43 36.88 12.46
C THR A 492 -10.07 36.12 11.31
N ILE A 493 -10.75 36.84 10.40
CA ILE A 493 -11.35 36.27 9.19
C ILE A 493 -10.67 36.88 7.97
N SER A 494 -10.25 36.05 7.02
CA SER A 494 -9.67 36.43 5.73
C SER A 494 -10.17 35.52 4.62
N GLU A 495 -9.87 35.88 3.37
CA GLU A 495 -10.10 35.02 2.21
C GLU A 495 -8.75 34.67 1.58
N HIS A 496 -8.57 33.43 1.14
CA HIS A 496 -7.35 32.96 0.49
C HIS A 496 -7.69 31.91 -0.56
N ASN A 497 -7.28 32.11 -1.82
CA ASN A 497 -7.60 31.25 -2.95
C ASN A 497 -9.11 30.92 -3.09
N GLY A 498 -10.00 31.88 -2.82
CA GLY A 498 -11.45 31.70 -2.85
C GLY A 498 -12.04 30.87 -1.70
N GLN A 499 -11.21 30.44 -0.74
CA GLN A 499 -11.66 29.82 0.50
C GLN A 499 -11.72 30.85 1.63
N THR A 500 -12.78 30.80 2.44
CA THR A 500 -12.86 31.59 3.67
C THR A 500 -11.99 30.97 4.76
N VAL A 501 -11.21 31.79 5.47
CA VAL A 501 -10.25 31.36 6.50
C VAL A 501 -10.58 32.05 7.81
N THR A 502 -10.85 31.28 8.87
CA THR A 502 -10.92 31.78 10.25
C THR A 502 -9.71 31.29 11.04
N THR A 503 -8.87 32.21 11.51
CA THR A 503 -7.70 31.91 12.35
C THR A 503 -7.95 32.35 13.78
N ILE A 504 -7.92 31.42 14.74
CA ILE A 504 -7.99 31.70 16.18
C ILE A 504 -6.57 31.76 16.73
N VAL A 505 -6.07 32.97 16.97
CA VAL A 505 -4.79 33.19 17.66
C VAL A 505 -5.00 33.06 19.17
N VAL A 506 -4.17 32.25 19.83
CA VAL A 506 -4.26 31.97 21.26
C VAL A 506 -3.35 32.89 22.09
N ASP A 507 -3.91 33.49 23.13
CA ASP A 507 -3.26 34.34 24.12
C ASP A 507 -2.38 33.52 25.06
N GLN A 508 -1.07 33.57 24.82
CA GLN A 508 -0.03 32.85 25.56
C GLN A 508 -0.17 33.06 27.08
N ALA A 509 -0.15 34.30 27.55
CA ALA A 509 -0.06 34.61 28.97
C ALA A 509 -1.30 34.15 29.76
N LYS A 510 -2.49 34.17 29.14
CA LYS A 510 -3.71 33.62 29.77
C LYS A 510 -3.66 32.10 29.87
N ILE A 511 -3.21 31.42 28.81
CA ILE A 511 -3.16 29.95 28.77
C ILE A 511 -2.06 29.40 29.67
N GLU A 512 -0.86 29.99 29.68
CA GLU A 512 0.22 29.64 30.64
C GLU A 512 -0.29 29.73 32.09
N GLN A 513 -0.79 30.90 32.49
CA GLN A 513 -1.31 31.15 33.84
C GLN A 513 -2.51 30.26 34.20
N ARG A 514 -3.13 29.58 33.24
CA ARG A 514 -4.21 28.62 33.47
C ARG A 514 -3.70 27.18 33.55
N ILE A 515 -2.83 26.78 32.63
CA ILE A 515 -2.22 25.44 32.53
C ILE A 515 -1.32 25.15 33.74
N GLU A 516 -0.58 26.13 34.26
CA GLU A 516 0.19 26.00 35.51
C GLU A 516 -0.63 25.38 36.65
N LYS A 517 -1.90 25.76 36.75
CA LYS A 517 -2.85 25.44 37.84
C LYS A 517 -3.63 24.13 37.64
N GLU A 518 -3.42 23.40 36.55
CA GLU A 518 -4.08 22.11 36.27
C GLU A 518 -3.13 20.94 36.50
N ASP A 519 -3.68 19.74 36.69
CA ASP A 519 -2.92 18.49 36.85
C ASP A 519 -2.39 17.96 35.49
N GLN A 520 -1.79 16.75 35.51
CA GLN A 520 -1.39 16.04 34.27
C GLN A 520 -2.61 15.62 33.43
N ASN A 521 -2.40 15.49 32.13
CA ASN A 521 -3.40 15.16 31.10
C ASN A 521 -4.47 16.25 30.91
N ALA A 522 -4.08 17.52 31.07
CA ALA A 522 -4.97 18.66 30.85
C ALA A 522 -5.50 18.71 29.40
N ILE A 523 -6.78 19.06 29.24
CA ILE A 523 -7.46 19.15 27.94
C ILE A 523 -7.71 20.62 27.60
N ILE A 524 -7.15 21.08 26.50
CA ILE A 524 -7.32 22.43 25.96
C ILE A 524 -8.18 22.32 24.70
N THR A 525 -9.35 22.96 24.70
CA THR A 525 -10.29 22.96 23.56
C THR A 525 -10.42 24.35 22.98
N ILE A 526 -10.19 24.48 21.68
CA ILE A 526 -10.49 25.67 20.88
C ILE A 526 -11.81 25.40 20.13
N PRO A 527 -12.98 25.79 20.67
CA PRO A 527 -14.24 25.76 19.92
C PRO A 527 -14.24 26.87 18.88
N VAL A 528 -14.70 26.55 17.67
CA VAL A 528 -14.93 27.52 16.61
C VAL A 528 -16.32 27.32 16.07
N THR A 529 -17.15 28.36 16.13
CA THR A 529 -18.54 28.37 15.63
C THR A 529 -18.65 28.87 14.20
N ALA A 530 -17.58 29.47 13.65
CA ALA A 530 -17.51 29.88 12.26
C ALA A 530 -17.61 28.68 11.31
N THR A 531 -18.31 28.87 10.20
CA THR A 531 -18.54 27.86 9.15
C THR A 531 -17.50 27.90 8.03
N SER A 532 -16.44 28.68 8.19
CA SER A 532 -15.41 28.94 7.16
C SER A 532 -14.76 27.66 6.61
N ASP A 533 -14.23 27.77 5.40
CA ASP A 533 -13.65 26.65 4.64
C ASP A 533 -12.36 26.14 5.26
N VAL A 534 -11.55 27.05 5.80
CA VAL A 534 -10.36 26.75 6.60
C VAL A 534 -10.56 27.28 8.01
N ILE A 535 -10.40 26.43 9.01
CA ILE A 535 -10.32 26.80 10.42
C ILE A 535 -8.90 26.51 10.92
N ILE A 536 -8.24 27.50 11.50
CA ILE A 536 -6.88 27.39 12.05
C ILE A 536 -6.89 27.74 13.53
N GLY A 537 -6.41 26.84 14.38
CA GLY A 537 -5.94 27.19 15.73
C GLY A 537 -4.47 27.56 15.66
N GLU A 538 -4.12 28.82 15.92
CA GLU A 538 -2.75 29.31 15.95
C GLU A 538 -2.30 29.50 17.41
N LEU A 539 -1.38 28.65 17.85
CA LEU A 539 -0.64 28.78 19.09
C LEU A 539 0.81 29.22 18.78
N ASN A 540 1.60 29.51 19.81
CA ASN A 540 3.05 29.58 19.66
C ASN A 540 3.74 28.40 20.35
N GLY A 541 5.03 28.22 20.04
CA GLY A 541 5.81 27.09 20.51
C GLY A 541 6.02 27.06 22.03
N GLN A 542 5.90 28.20 22.72
CA GLN A 542 5.98 28.23 24.18
C GLN A 542 4.74 27.58 24.80
N ILE A 543 3.54 27.94 24.35
CA ILE A 543 2.29 27.29 24.80
C ILE A 543 2.37 25.77 24.58
N ILE A 544 2.86 25.31 23.43
CA ILE A 544 3.04 23.87 23.16
C ILE A 544 4.04 23.23 24.15
N LYS A 545 5.12 23.91 24.53
CA LYS A 545 6.12 23.42 25.49
C LYS A 545 5.59 23.33 26.92
N ASP A 546 4.66 24.20 27.32
CA ASP A 546 4.03 24.16 28.64
C ASP A 546 2.85 23.17 28.71
N MET A 547 2.14 23.01 27.59
CA MET A 547 1.21 21.88 27.39
C MET A 547 1.92 20.52 27.46
N GLU A 548 3.14 20.39 26.92
CA GLU A 548 3.93 19.16 26.93
C GLU A 548 4.29 18.73 28.37
N GLN A 549 4.68 19.68 29.22
CA GLN A 549 4.97 19.43 30.64
C GLN A 549 3.76 18.90 31.43
N LYS A 550 2.54 19.18 30.97
CA LYS A 550 1.29 18.67 31.53
C LYS A 550 0.72 17.46 30.76
N GLN A 551 1.45 16.90 29.79
CA GLN A 551 1.00 15.78 28.94
C GLN A 551 -0.34 16.07 28.23
N ALA A 552 -0.56 17.31 27.83
CA ALA A 552 -1.88 17.80 27.46
C ALA A 552 -2.42 17.29 26.11
N LEU A 553 -3.75 17.32 25.98
CA LEU A 553 -4.47 17.17 24.72
C LEU A 553 -4.92 18.54 24.19
N LEU A 554 -4.67 18.81 22.92
CA LEU A 554 -5.23 19.93 22.16
C LEU A 554 -6.40 19.45 21.31
N ILE A 555 -7.54 20.13 21.38
CA ILE A 555 -8.76 19.82 20.62
C ILE A 555 -9.20 21.05 19.83
N ILE A 556 -9.12 21.00 18.50
CA ILE A 556 -9.79 21.98 17.63
C ILE A 556 -11.18 21.43 17.31
N ARG A 557 -12.25 22.13 17.70
CA ARG A 557 -13.64 21.64 17.54
C ARG A 557 -14.47 22.62 16.71
N THR A 558 -14.97 22.15 15.57
CA THR A 558 -15.71 22.95 14.57
C THR A 558 -17.03 22.27 14.18
N PRO A 559 -17.95 22.93 13.46
CA PRO A 559 -19.17 22.28 12.97
C PRO A 559 -18.89 21.22 11.89
N LYS A 560 -17.76 21.36 11.17
CA LYS A 560 -17.32 20.44 10.11
C LYS A 560 -16.60 19.22 10.69
N GLY A 561 -15.95 19.32 11.85
CA GLY A 561 -15.26 18.21 12.50
C GLY A 561 -14.39 18.62 13.69
N THR A 562 -13.77 17.62 14.32
CA THR A 562 -12.86 17.79 15.47
C THR A 562 -11.49 17.22 15.14
N TYR A 563 -10.42 17.87 15.60
CA TYR A 563 -9.06 17.35 15.56
C TYR A 563 -8.47 17.30 16.98
N THR A 564 -8.16 16.10 17.48
CA THR A 564 -7.65 15.85 18.83
C THR A 564 -6.20 15.35 18.75
N ILE A 565 -5.27 16.10 19.35
CA ILE A 565 -3.82 15.88 19.26
C ILE A 565 -3.20 15.87 20.65
N SER A 566 -2.50 14.80 21.02
CA SER A 566 -1.57 14.85 22.17
C SER A 566 -0.37 15.72 21.79
N VAL A 567 -0.08 16.77 22.55
CA VAL A 567 0.97 17.73 22.16
C VAL A 567 2.38 17.12 22.14
N ALA A 568 2.59 15.97 22.77
CA ALA A 568 3.83 15.18 22.67
C ALA A 568 4.11 14.69 21.23
N GLN A 569 3.12 14.73 20.32
CA GLN A 569 3.30 14.49 18.89
C GLN A 569 3.83 15.72 18.13
N ILE A 570 3.98 16.87 18.80
CA ILE A 570 4.54 18.11 18.27
C ILE A 570 5.82 18.44 19.06
N ASP A 571 6.94 17.75 18.74
CA ASP A 571 8.25 18.06 19.34
C ASP A 571 8.78 19.41 18.85
N ILE A 572 8.26 20.48 19.45
CA ILE A 572 8.64 21.86 19.20
C ILE A 572 10.12 22.12 19.54
N SER A 573 10.73 21.25 20.36
CA SER A 573 12.14 21.34 20.78
C SER A 573 13.11 20.74 19.75
N ALA A 574 12.64 19.82 18.89
CA ALA A 574 13.37 19.34 17.71
C ALA A 574 13.03 20.17 16.46
N ILE A 575 11.77 20.59 16.29
CA ILE A 575 11.34 21.36 15.12
C ILE A 575 11.98 22.76 15.10
N SER A 576 12.01 23.47 16.24
CA SER A 576 12.65 24.79 16.33
C SER A 576 14.12 24.78 15.88
N LYS A 577 14.88 23.74 16.23
CA LYS A 577 16.29 23.55 15.83
C LYS A 577 16.50 23.44 14.31
N GLN A 578 15.47 23.08 13.54
CA GLN A 578 15.54 23.05 12.07
C GLN A 578 15.56 24.46 11.47
N PHE A 579 15.05 25.46 12.19
CA PHE A 579 15.05 26.84 11.74
C PHE A 579 16.36 27.59 12.07
N GLY A 580 17.03 27.22 13.18
CA GLY A 580 18.29 27.79 13.66
C GLY A 580 18.61 27.38 15.11
N THR A 581 19.74 27.85 15.65
CA THR A 581 20.00 27.82 17.11
C THR A 581 19.37 29.04 17.79
N ASP A 582 19.16 28.96 19.10
CA ASP A 582 18.81 30.10 19.96
C ASP A 582 17.51 30.84 19.60
N ILE A 583 16.53 30.11 19.05
CA ILE A 583 15.19 30.62 18.72
C ILE A 583 14.27 30.60 19.95
N ALA A 584 13.65 31.74 20.27
CA ALA A 584 12.64 31.84 21.31
C ALA A 584 11.33 31.17 20.86
N LEU A 585 10.81 30.21 21.64
CA LEU A 585 9.65 29.41 21.26
C LEU A 585 8.36 30.24 21.12
N GLN A 586 8.25 31.36 21.83
CA GLN A 586 7.17 32.34 21.69
C GLN A 586 7.02 32.94 20.28
N ASP A 587 8.10 32.99 19.50
CA ASP A 587 8.14 33.57 18.15
C ASP A 587 7.89 32.52 17.06
N VAL A 588 7.86 31.24 17.44
CA VAL A 588 7.55 30.10 16.55
C VAL A 588 6.03 29.88 16.56
N LYS A 589 5.36 30.07 15.42
CA LYS A 589 3.92 29.80 15.27
C LYS A 589 3.68 28.31 15.07
N VAL A 590 2.59 27.80 15.65
CA VAL A 590 2.10 26.42 15.50
C VAL A 590 0.63 26.48 15.10
N GLN A 591 0.35 26.15 13.85
CA GLN A 591 -0.96 26.22 13.22
C GLN A 591 -1.52 24.80 13.04
N ILE A 592 -2.65 24.51 13.70
CA ILE A 592 -3.41 23.27 13.55
C ILE A 592 -4.65 23.61 12.73
N SER A 593 -4.83 22.98 11.57
CA SER A 593 -5.94 23.28 10.66
C SER A 593 -6.91 22.12 10.47
N ILE A 594 -8.19 22.48 10.30
CA ILE A 594 -9.23 21.64 9.69
C ILE A 594 -9.76 22.43 8.51
N SER A 595 -9.74 21.86 7.31
CA SER A 595 -10.18 22.56 6.10
C SER A 595 -10.99 21.70 5.14
N VAL A 596 -11.91 22.31 4.42
CA VAL A 596 -12.52 21.74 3.22
C VAL A 596 -11.42 21.65 2.14
N PRO A 597 -11.19 20.48 1.52
CA PRO A 597 -10.19 20.35 0.48
C PRO A 597 -10.49 21.25 -0.73
N THR A 598 -9.47 21.56 -1.52
CA THR A 598 -9.67 22.37 -2.74
C THR A 598 -10.66 21.69 -3.69
N ALA A 599 -11.29 22.48 -4.58
CA ALA A 599 -12.29 21.97 -5.51
C ALA A 599 -11.78 20.77 -6.35
N ASP A 600 -10.50 20.75 -6.72
CA ASP A 600 -9.90 19.65 -7.47
C ASP A 600 -9.61 18.42 -6.58
N ALA A 601 -9.29 18.64 -5.30
CA ALA A 601 -9.09 17.55 -4.34
C ALA A 601 -10.41 16.84 -4.03
N LEU A 602 -11.49 17.60 -3.79
CA LEU A 602 -12.85 17.06 -3.65
C LEU A 602 -13.25 16.25 -4.88
N LYS A 603 -13.10 16.81 -6.09
CA LYS A 603 -13.51 16.14 -7.32
C LYS A 603 -12.63 14.92 -7.67
N ARG A 604 -11.36 14.90 -7.27
CA ARG A 604 -10.54 13.67 -7.33
C ARG A 604 -11.11 12.56 -6.42
N ILE A 605 -11.59 12.91 -5.22
CA ILE A 605 -12.26 11.95 -4.31
C ILE A 605 -13.58 11.47 -4.89
N GLU A 606 -14.36 12.36 -5.52
CA GLU A 606 -15.62 11.99 -6.19
C GLU A 606 -15.40 11.05 -7.39
N MET A 607 -14.40 11.34 -8.24
CA MET A 607 -14.02 10.47 -9.37
C MET A 607 -13.51 9.10 -8.88
N LEU A 608 -12.67 9.10 -7.84
CA LEU A 608 -12.15 7.88 -7.21
C LEU A 608 -13.31 7.04 -6.65
N ALA A 609 -14.21 7.66 -5.89
CA ALA A 609 -15.40 7.01 -5.34
C ALA A 609 -16.32 6.45 -6.43
N ALA A 610 -16.53 7.17 -7.53
CA ALA A 610 -17.33 6.68 -8.66
C ALA A 610 -16.69 5.46 -9.34
N ASN A 611 -15.38 5.51 -9.62
CA ASN A 611 -14.64 4.42 -10.27
C ASN A 611 -14.61 3.15 -9.39
N GLU A 612 -14.31 3.31 -8.10
CA GLU A 612 -14.25 2.23 -7.09
C GLU A 612 -15.63 1.85 -6.51
N LYS A 613 -16.72 2.49 -6.99
CA LYS A 613 -18.12 2.29 -6.57
C LYS A 613 -18.37 2.52 -5.06
N LEU A 614 -17.55 3.35 -4.43
CA LEU A 614 -17.64 3.71 -3.02
C LEU A 614 -18.80 4.69 -2.81
N THR A 615 -19.61 4.48 -1.78
CA THR A 615 -20.62 5.47 -1.37
C THR A 615 -19.98 6.44 -0.37
N LEU A 616 -19.76 7.70 -0.76
CA LEU A 616 -19.31 8.75 0.16
C LEU A 616 -20.43 9.09 1.17
N VAL A 617 -20.10 9.13 2.47
CA VAL A 617 -21.08 9.31 3.57
C VAL A 617 -20.76 10.45 4.55
N ALA A 618 -19.72 11.25 4.27
CA ALA A 618 -19.38 12.46 5.00
C ALA A 618 -18.66 13.47 4.08
N GLN A 619 -18.62 14.75 4.47
CA GLN A 619 -17.80 15.74 3.77
C GLN A 619 -16.31 15.42 3.95
N PRO A 620 -15.51 15.33 2.87
CA PRO A 620 -14.06 15.18 3.00
C PRO A 620 -13.41 16.39 3.67
N LEU A 621 -12.36 16.16 4.47
CA LEU A 621 -11.64 17.20 5.20
C LEU A 621 -10.13 16.97 5.20
N ASP A 622 -9.40 18.06 4.98
CA ASP A 622 -7.96 18.17 5.18
C ASP A 622 -7.65 18.48 6.65
N PHE A 623 -6.65 17.79 7.19
CA PHE A 623 -6.12 18.03 8.52
C PHE A 623 -4.61 18.22 8.41
N THR A 624 -4.09 19.40 8.82
CA THR A 624 -2.66 19.73 8.76
C THR A 624 -2.16 20.33 10.07
N VAL A 625 -0.85 20.17 10.34
CA VAL A 625 -0.16 20.80 11.46
C VAL A 625 1.14 21.39 10.91
N LYS A 626 1.25 22.73 10.97
CA LYS A 626 2.33 23.51 10.38
C LYS A 626 3.01 24.35 11.45
N VAL A 627 4.32 24.28 11.51
CA VAL A 627 5.16 25.08 12.41
C VAL A 627 5.94 26.08 11.58
N THR A 628 5.85 27.36 11.91
CA THR A 628 6.33 28.46 11.06
C THR A 628 7.17 29.45 11.86
N TYR A 629 8.37 29.75 11.39
CA TYR A 629 9.26 30.76 11.99
C TYR A 629 10.00 31.55 10.90
N ALA A 630 9.97 32.89 11.00
CA ALA A 630 10.63 33.80 10.05
C ALA A 630 10.37 33.49 8.56
N GLY A 631 9.15 33.04 8.22
CA GLY A 631 8.74 32.67 6.87
C GLY A 631 9.18 31.27 6.40
N LYS A 632 9.96 30.53 7.20
CA LYS A 632 10.20 29.09 6.99
C LYS A 632 9.05 28.29 7.61
N THR A 633 8.61 27.22 6.96
CA THR A 633 7.56 26.31 7.45
C THR A 633 8.05 24.87 7.47
N VAL A 634 7.71 24.14 8.53
CA VAL A 634 7.82 22.68 8.64
C VAL A 634 6.41 22.13 8.83
N GLU A 635 5.99 21.22 7.95
CA GLU A 635 4.71 20.50 8.08
C GLU A 635 4.94 19.13 8.71
N LEU A 636 4.18 18.79 9.74
CA LEU A 636 4.27 17.50 10.41
C LEU A 636 3.45 16.49 9.61
N THR A 637 4.10 15.57 8.90
CA THR A 637 3.41 14.60 8.02
C THR A 637 3.18 13.24 8.66
N LYS A 638 3.90 12.92 9.75
CA LYS A 638 3.89 11.63 10.46
C LYS A 638 3.85 11.84 11.98
N PHE A 639 3.15 10.96 12.69
CA PHE A 639 3.03 10.88 14.14
C PHE A 639 3.48 9.51 14.66
N ASN A 640 3.82 9.42 15.95
CA ASN A 640 4.30 8.20 16.60
C ASN A 640 3.18 7.41 17.30
N THR A 641 2.12 8.09 17.75
CA THR A 641 0.88 7.48 18.28
C THR A 641 -0.31 7.89 17.44
N TYR A 642 -1.40 7.12 17.48
CA TYR A 642 -2.63 7.49 16.77
C TYR A 642 -3.14 8.86 17.22
N VAL A 643 -3.51 9.68 16.23
CA VAL A 643 -4.12 11.00 16.42
C VAL A 643 -5.54 10.93 15.90
N GLU A 644 -6.50 11.49 16.63
CA GLU A 644 -7.94 11.30 16.37
C GLU A 644 -8.56 12.47 15.58
N ARG A 645 -9.45 12.13 14.64
CA ARG A 645 -10.24 13.09 13.86
C ARG A 645 -11.70 12.64 13.87
N THR A 646 -12.66 13.53 14.15
CA THR A 646 -14.09 13.20 14.03
C THR A 646 -14.71 13.95 12.87
N ILE A 647 -15.26 13.23 11.89
CA ILE A 647 -16.02 13.80 10.77
C ILE A 647 -17.50 13.42 10.95
N PRO A 648 -18.46 14.36 10.95
CA PRO A 648 -19.88 14.06 11.05
C PRO A 648 -20.35 13.27 9.82
N LEU A 649 -21.13 12.22 10.05
CA LEU A 649 -21.81 11.51 8.97
C LEU A 649 -22.98 12.34 8.45
N ALA A 650 -23.31 12.18 7.18
CA ALA A 650 -24.52 12.76 6.59
C ALA A 650 -25.80 12.16 7.23
N ASP A 651 -26.88 12.93 7.22
CA ASP A 651 -28.18 12.44 7.69
C ASP A 651 -28.69 11.29 6.82
N GLY A 652 -29.24 10.25 7.45
CA GLY A 652 -29.81 9.08 6.75
C GLY A 652 -28.81 7.99 6.35
N VAL A 653 -27.52 8.11 6.70
CA VAL A 653 -26.51 7.06 6.48
C VAL A 653 -26.89 5.75 7.19
N ASP A 654 -26.85 4.63 6.46
CA ASP A 654 -27.18 3.31 7.00
C ASP A 654 -26.04 2.77 7.86
N LEU A 655 -26.14 2.97 9.17
CA LEU A 655 -25.16 2.57 10.18
C LEU A 655 -24.97 1.04 10.32
N LYS A 656 -25.78 0.22 9.62
CA LYS A 656 -25.58 -1.24 9.56
C LYS A 656 -24.54 -1.64 8.50
N LYS A 657 -24.21 -0.75 7.58
CA LYS A 657 -23.13 -0.96 6.60
C LYS A 657 -21.81 -0.53 7.21
N ILE A 658 -20.80 -1.36 6.98
CA ILE A 658 -19.43 -1.08 7.38
C ILE A 658 -18.98 0.23 6.73
N THR A 659 -18.57 1.16 7.58
CA THR A 659 -18.22 2.53 7.22
C THR A 659 -16.76 2.75 7.59
N THR A 660 -15.97 3.29 6.68
CA THR A 660 -14.52 3.48 6.88
C THR A 660 -14.06 4.85 6.41
N GLY A 661 -13.14 5.44 7.15
CA GLY A 661 -12.27 6.48 6.64
C GLY A 661 -11.28 5.91 5.63
N LEU A 662 -11.00 6.70 4.60
CA LEU A 662 -9.94 6.53 3.64
C LEU A 662 -9.10 7.81 3.58
N VAL A 663 -7.82 7.66 3.24
CA VAL A 663 -6.91 8.76 2.91
C VAL A 663 -6.68 8.79 1.40
N LEU A 664 -6.72 9.98 0.80
CA LEU A 664 -6.24 10.20 -0.57
C LEU A 664 -4.71 10.33 -0.54
N GLU A 665 -4.02 9.57 -1.40
CA GLU A 665 -2.56 9.62 -1.53
C GLU A 665 -2.12 10.38 -2.79
N ALA A 666 -0.84 10.77 -2.82
CA ALA A 666 -0.25 11.37 -4.00
C ALA A 666 -0.16 10.33 -5.13
N GLY A 667 -0.69 10.66 -6.31
CA GLY A 667 -0.85 9.68 -7.41
C GLY A 667 -2.08 8.80 -7.24
N GLY A 668 -3.27 9.41 -7.16
CA GLY A 668 -4.59 8.82 -7.44
C GLY A 668 -5.13 7.73 -6.51
N THR A 669 -4.26 7.09 -5.73
CA THR A 669 -4.56 5.94 -4.88
C THR A 669 -5.15 6.34 -3.52
N PHE A 670 -5.71 5.35 -2.82
CA PHE A 670 -6.28 5.52 -1.49
C PHE A 670 -5.84 4.41 -0.53
N ARG A 671 -5.99 4.66 0.76
CA ARG A 671 -5.63 3.72 1.84
C ARG A 671 -6.66 3.73 2.96
N HIS A 672 -6.95 2.55 3.53
CA HIS A 672 -7.70 2.42 4.79
C HIS A 672 -7.04 3.20 5.94
N VAL A 673 -7.85 3.82 6.79
CA VAL A 673 -7.44 4.26 8.12
C VAL A 673 -8.45 3.76 9.16
N PRO A 674 -8.01 3.20 10.31
CA PRO A 674 -8.93 2.66 11.31
C PRO A 674 -9.97 3.69 11.73
N THR A 675 -11.23 3.28 11.70
CA THR A 675 -12.38 4.19 11.85
C THR A 675 -13.49 3.51 12.64
N GLN A 676 -13.80 4.08 13.80
CA GLN A 676 -14.92 3.71 14.66
C GLN A 676 -16.10 4.66 14.39
N ILE A 677 -17.34 4.19 14.51
CA ILE A 677 -18.52 5.07 14.45
C ILE A 677 -19.01 5.37 15.87
N VAL A 678 -19.06 6.66 16.22
CA VAL A 678 -19.41 7.14 17.57
C VAL A 678 -20.61 8.08 17.53
N ALA A 679 -21.41 8.09 18.60
CA ALA A 679 -22.52 9.02 18.78
C ALA A 679 -22.13 10.11 19.79
N ILE A 680 -22.22 11.39 19.40
CA ILE A 680 -21.91 12.55 20.23
C ILE A 680 -23.10 13.52 20.10
N ASP A 681 -23.70 13.92 21.24
CA ASP A 681 -24.86 14.82 21.31
C ASP A 681 -26.02 14.43 20.36
N GLY A 682 -26.22 13.13 20.15
CA GLY A 682 -27.26 12.56 19.28
C GLY A 682 -26.92 12.52 17.78
N LYS A 683 -25.77 13.04 17.36
CA LYS A 683 -25.25 12.94 15.99
C LYS A 683 -24.20 11.84 15.87
N HIS A 684 -24.06 11.25 14.68
CA HIS A 684 -23.09 10.19 14.41
C HIS A 684 -21.86 10.74 13.69
N PHE A 685 -20.68 10.28 14.10
CA PHE A 685 -19.39 10.70 13.57
C PHE A 685 -18.53 9.48 13.23
N ALA A 686 -17.75 9.58 12.16
CA ALA A 686 -16.60 8.72 11.94
C ALA A 686 -15.42 9.25 12.77
N LYS A 687 -15.02 8.49 13.79
CA LYS A 687 -13.80 8.71 14.58
C LYS A 687 -12.65 7.97 13.88
N ILE A 688 -11.84 8.72 13.15
CA ILE A 688 -10.70 8.23 12.38
C ILE A 688 -9.43 8.32 13.23
N HIS A 689 -8.74 7.19 13.36
CA HIS A 689 -7.44 7.07 14.00
C HIS A 689 -6.36 7.00 12.92
N SER A 690 -5.42 7.95 12.89
CA SER A 690 -4.34 7.94 11.88
C SER A 690 -3.04 8.60 12.34
N LEU A 691 -1.92 8.05 11.85
CA LEU A 691 -0.55 8.47 12.09
C LEU A 691 -0.04 9.53 11.10
N THR A 692 -0.90 10.11 10.24
CA THR A 692 -0.50 11.10 9.22
C THR A 692 -1.38 12.34 9.22
N ASN A 693 -0.86 13.48 8.74
CA ASN A 693 -1.69 14.57 8.20
C ASN A 693 -2.01 14.28 6.73
N SER A 694 -3.25 14.54 6.29
CA SER A 694 -3.70 14.31 4.91
C SER A 694 -5.15 14.80 4.69
N THR A 695 -5.67 14.59 3.47
CA THR A 695 -7.10 14.60 3.13
C THR A 695 -7.77 13.29 3.55
N TYR A 696 -8.85 13.38 4.31
CA TYR A 696 -9.64 12.25 4.79
C TYR A 696 -11.06 12.29 4.22
N PHE A 697 -11.57 11.15 3.79
CA PHE A 697 -12.95 10.98 3.33
C PHE A 697 -13.57 9.69 3.88
N VAL A 698 -14.89 9.66 4.07
CA VAL A 698 -15.57 8.54 4.74
C VAL A 698 -16.53 7.85 3.77
N VAL A 699 -16.40 6.53 3.61
CA VAL A 699 -17.15 5.75 2.64
C VAL A 699 -17.82 4.50 3.22
N GLN A 700 -18.79 3.98 2.47
CA GLN A 700 -19.31 2.62 2.60
C GLN A 700 -19.06 1.83 1.30
N ASP A 701 -18.57 0.60 1.45
CA ASP A 701 -18.32 -0.35 0.35
C ASP A 701 -18.68 -1.79 0.81
N PRO A 702 -19.94 -2.24 0.69
CA PRO A 702 -20.38 -3.54 1.25
C PRO A 702 -19.87 -4.77 0.47
N GLN A 703 -18.69 -5.27 0.85
CA GLN A 703 -18.04 -6.43 0.22
C GLN A 703 -18.64 -7.77 0.66
N ASN A 704 -18.72 -8.73 -0.28
CA ASN A 704 -19.28 -10.08 -0.08
C ASN A 704 -18.56 -11.10 -0.95
N PHE A 705 -18.27 -12.30 -0.43
CA PHE A 705 -17.67 -13.41 -1.21
C PHE A 705 -18.52 -14.68 -1.17
N LYS A 706 -18.58 -15.40 -2.29
CA LYS A 706 -19.43 -16.59 -2.50
C LYS A 706 -18.99 -17.79 -1.67
N ASP A 707 -17.68 -17.97 -1.54
CA ASP A 707 -17.03 -19.10 -0.85
C ASP A 707 -17.00 -18.95 0.68
N VAL A 708 -17.17 -17.73 1.20
CA VAL A 708 -17.34 -17.49 2.65
C VAL A 708 -18.81 -17.42 3.08
N ALA A 709 -19.78 -17.49 2.16
CA ALA A 709 -21.19 -17.21 2.43
C ALA A 709 -21.84 -18.11 3.50
N THR A 710 -21.30 -19.31 3.72
CA THR A 710 -21.71 -20.27 4.78
C THR A 710 -20.58 -20.56 5.78
N HIS A 711 -19.47 -19.84 5.70
CA HIS A 711 -18.28 -20.04 6.54
C HIS A 711 -18.42 -19.29 7.88
N TRP A 712 -17.83 -19.82 8.96
CA TRP A 712 -17.96 -19.24 10.31
C TRP A 712 -17.45 -17.78 10.40
N ALA A 713 -16.51 -17.41 9.53
CA ALA A 713 -15.90 -16.09 9.47
C ALA A 713 -16.52 -15.18 8.39
N LYS A 714 -17.68 -15.51 7.84
CA LYS A 714 -18.35 -14.73 6.77
C LYS A 714 -18.34 -13.23 7.06
N ASP A 715 -18.86 -12.85 8.22
CA ASP A 715 -19.07 -11.44 8.56
C ASP A 715 -17.73 -10.74 8.89
N ILE A 716 -16.73 -11.48 9.39
CA ILE A 716 -15.34 -11.02 9.58
C ILE A 716 -14.69 -10.68 8.24
N VAL A 717 -14.78 -11.59 7.26
CA VAL A 717 -14.18 -11.40 5.93
C VAL A 717 -14.88 -10.26 5.19
N ASN A 718 -16.21 -10.22 5.24
CA ASN A 718 -16.99 -9.14 4.65
C ASN A 718 -16.67 -7.79 5.30
N GLU A 719 -16.54 -7.70 6.63
CA GLU A 719 -16.14 -6.46 7.31
C GLU A 719 -14.75 -5.99 6.87
N MET A 720 -13.74 -6.86 7.01
CA MET A 720 -12.35 -6.47 6.75
C MET A 720 -12.10 -6.16 5.27
N ALA A 721 -12.88 -6.75 4.34
CA ALA A 721 -12.88 -6.36 2.94
C ALA A 721 -13.61 -5.03 2.70
N SER A 722 -14.75 -4.79 3.37
CA SER A 722 -15.49 -3.51 3.29
C SER A 722 -14.67 -2.34 3.85
N ARG A 723 -13.78 -2.61 4.82
CA ARG A 723 -12.77 -1.66 5.31
C ARG A 723 -11.54 -1.52 4.40
N LYS A 724 -11.46 -2.25 3.28
CA LYS A 724 -10.31 -2.32 2.34
C LYS A 724 -8.99 -2.87 2.94
N VAL A 725 -9.06 -3.59 4.06
CA VAL A 725 -7.89 -4.17 4.75
C VAL A 725 -7.46 -5.52 4.13
N ILE A 726 -8.41 -6.28 3.60
CA ILE A 726 -8.18 -7.53 2.86
C ILE A 726 -8.87 -7.50 1.50
N ASN A 727 -8.39 -8.32 0.55
CA ASN A 727 -8.90 -8.38 -0.81
C ASN A 727 -9.38 -9.81 -1.14
N GLY A 728 -10.33 -9.93 -2.07
CA GLY A 728 -10.62 -11.19 -2.75
C GLY A 728 -9.50 -11.64 -3.69
N VAL A 729 -9.73 -12.73 -4.41
CA VAL A 729 -8.80 -13.30 -5.41
C VAL A 729 -9.32 -13.21 -6.86
N GLY A 730 -10.52 -12.64 -7.06
CA GLY A 730 -11.27 -12.65 -8.32
C GLY A 730 -12.64 -13.34 -8.17
N ASP A 731 -13.53 -13.16 -9.14
CA ASP A 731 -14.83 -13.85 -9.27
C ASP A 731 -15.73 -13.91 -8.01
N ASP A 732 -15.65 -12.87 -7.16
CA ASP A 732 -16.27 -12.79 -5.83
C ASP A 732 -15.85 -13.94 -4.87
N LEU A 733 -14.58 -14.36 -4.92
CA LEU A 733 -13.98 -15.38 -4.06
C LEU A 733 -12.92 -14.80 -3.12
N PHE A 734 -12.73 -15.41 -1.95
CA PHE A 734 -11.70 -15.02 -0.97
C PHE A 734 -10.62 -16.10 -0.72
N ASN A 735 -10.94 -17.37 -0.95
CA ASN A 735 -10.17 -18.57 -0.60
C ASN A 735 -9.81 -18.64 0.90
N PRO A 736 -10.79 -18.71 1.83
CA PRO A 736 -10.55 -18.55 3.28
C PRO A 736 -9.48 -19.46 3.87
N ASN A 737 -9.41 -20.72 3.40
CA ASN A 737 -8.50 -21.75 3.92
C ASN A 737 -7.11 -21.75 3.26
N LEU A 738 -6.83 -20.83 2.33
CA LEU A 738 -5.52 -20.73 1.69
C LEU A 738 -4.48 -20.15 2.68
N GLU A 739 -3.34 -20.81 2.81
CA GLU A 739 -2.20 -20.31 3.61
C GLU A 739 -1.56 -19.09 2.95
N ILE A 740 -1.20 -18.06 3.72
CA ILE A 740 -0.60 -16.83 3.16
C ILE A 740 0.92 -16.75 3.30
N THR A 741 1.56 -15.98 2.43
CA THR A 741 3.00 -15.71 2.54
C THR A 741 3.30 -14.64 3.59
N ARG A 742 4.58 -14.54 3.98
CA ARG A 742 5.10 -13.48 4.85
C ARG A 742 4.91 -12.07 4.26
N ALA A 743 5.06 -11.93 2.94
CA ALA A 743 4.75 -10.67 2.24
C ALA A 743 3.26 -10.31 2.25
N GLU A 744 2.37 -11.29 2.05
CA GLU A 744 0.92 -11.07 2.19
C GLU A 744 0.56 -10.64 3.61
N PHE A 745 1.14 -11.26 4.65
CA PHE A 745 0.89 -10.88 6.03
C PHE A 745 1.34 -9.45 6.31
N ALA A 746 2.55 -9.07 5.89
CA ALA A 746 3.08 -7.71 6.01
C ALA A 746 2.15 -6.68 5.34
N ALA A 747 1.68 -6.96 4.11
CA ALA A 747 0.77 -6.10 3.38
C ALA A 747 -0.65 -6.02 3.98
N ILE A 748 -1.10 -7.00 4.77
CA ILE A 748 -2.38 -6.94 5.48
C ILE A 748 -2.24 -6.16 6.81
N ILE A 749 -1.20 -6.41 7.62
CA ILE A 749 -1.02 -5.66 8.89
C ILE A 749 -0.76 -4.17 8.66
N VAL A 750 0.03 -3.81 7.65
CA VAL A 750 0.29 -2.41 7.25
C VAL A 750 -1.00 -1.69 6.87
N ARG A 751 -1.88 -2.34 6.10
CA ARG A 751 -3.20 -1.79 5.73
C ARG A 751 -4.16 -1.74 6.91
N GLY A 752 -4.21 -2.79 7.74
CA GLY A 752 -5.07 -2.86 8.92
C GLY A 752 -4.79 -1.74 9.91
N LEU A 753 -3.51 -1.46 10.18
CA LEU A 753 -3.08 -0.33 11.00
C LEU A 753 -3.18 1.05 10.31
N GLY A 754 -3.54 1.10 9.03
CA GLY A 754 -3.61 2.33 8.25
C GLY A 754 -2.28 3.06 8.07
N LEU A 755 -1.15 2.34 8.09
CA LEU A 755 0.19 2.92 7.94
C LEU A 755 0.38 3.38 6.49
N LYS A 756 0.79 4.64 6.30
CA LYS A 756 1.17 5.14 4.96
C LYS A 756 2.38 4.36 4.44
N LEU A 757 2.33 3.98 3.17
CA LEU A 757 3.40 3.25 2.50
C LEU A 757 4.65 4.12 2.34
N GLU A 758 5.81 3.54 2.64
CA GLU A 758 7.13 4.14 2.52
C GLU A 758 7.91 3.45 1.38
N SER A 759 7.89 4.03 0.18
CA SER A 759 8.58 3.50 -1.01
C SER A 759 10.09 3.64 -0.92
N GLY A 760 10.85 2.62 -1.32
CA GLY A 760 12.32 2.70 -1.40
C GLY A 760 13.04 1.36 -1.50
N THR A 761 14.36 1.36 -1.36
CA THR A 761 15.13 0.11 -1.20
C THR A 761 14.97 -0.42 0.22
N THR A 762 14.50 -1.67 0.36
CA THR A 762 14.51 -2.33 1.67
C THR A 762 15.93 -2.65 2.14
N SER A 763 16.09 -2.98 3.42
CA SER A 763 17.33 -3.55 3.95
C SER A 763 17.48 -5.06 3.69
N PHE A 764 16.51 -5.71 3.02
CA PHE A 764 16.50 -7.15 2.78
C PHE A 764 16.99 -7.47 1.36
N THR A 765 17.91 -8.43 1.26
CA THR A 765 18.61 -8.76 0.00
C THR A 765 17.73 -9.45 -1.05
N ASP A 766 16.61 -10.01 -0.63
CA ASP A 766 15.65 -10.79 -1.41
C ASP A 766 14.36 -10.02 -1.78
N VAL A 767 14.25 -8.74 -1.40
CA VAL A 767 13.06 -7.89 -1.66
C VAL A 767 13.42 -6.71 -2.56
N LYS A 768 13.03 -6.78 -3.83
CA LYS A 768 13.39 -5.81 -4.88
C LYS A 768 12.38 -4.67 -4.94
N VAL A 769 12.81 -3.50 -5.43
CA VAL A 769 11.95 -2.32 -5.64
C VAL A 769 10.84 -2.57 -6.69
N SER A 770 10.99 -3.60 -7.52
CA SER A 770 9.98 -4.05 -8.49
C SER A 770 8.86 -4.91 -7.92
N ASP A 771 9.01 -5.42 -6.69
CA ASP A 771 8.10 -6.43 -6.16
C ASP A 771 6.87 -5.77 -5.52
N TRP A 772 5.67 -6.30 -5.78
CA TRP A 772 4.40 -5.66 -5.37
C TRP A 772 4.28 -5.42 -3.86
N TYR A 773 5.03 -6.16 -3.06
CA TYR A 773 5.07 -6.07 -1.59
C TYR A 773 6.21 -5.18 -1.06
N ASN A 774 7.04 -4.58 -1.91
CA ASN A 774 8.24 -3.83 -1.50
C ASN A 774 7.91 -2.75 -0.45
N ASP A 775 7.08 -1.77 -0.82
CA ASP A 775 6.67 -0.68 0.06
C ASP A 775 6.00 -1.17 1.34
N ALA A 776 5.24 -2.26 1.28
CA ALA A 776 4.59 -2.86 2.46
C ALA A 776 5.61 -3.49 3.42
N VAL A 777 6.60 -4.22 2.89
CA VAL A 777 7.70 -4.80 3.67
C VAL A 777 8.60 -3.69 4.24
N GLN A 778 8.91 -2.66 3.45
CA GLN A 778 9.66 -1.48 3.90
C GLN A 778 8.93 -0.76 5.04
N THR A 779 7.63 -0.53 4.89
CA THR A 779 6.78 0.10 5.93
C THR A 779 6.76 -0.77 7.20
N ALA A 780 6.53 -2.08 7.07
CA ALA A 780 6.53 -2.99 8.21
C ALA A 780 7.90 -3.03 8.94
N TYR A 781 9.02 -2.91 8.23
CA TYR A 781 10.36 -2.82 8.82
C TYR A 781 10.65 -1.45 9.45
N SER A 782 10.19 -0.36 8.82
CA SER A 782 10.28 1.01 9.34
C SER A 782 9.59 1.13 10.71
N TYR A 783 8.33 0.67 10.79
CA TYR A 783 7.53 0.60 12.03
C TYR A 783 7.88 -0.61 12.93
N LYS A 784 9.00 -1.31 12.68
CA LYS A 784 9.54 -2.41 13.50
C LYS A 784 8.63 -3.63 13.71
N LEU A 785 7.56 -3.77 12.91
CA LEU A 785 6.70 -4.95 12.88
C LEU A 785 7.47 -6.21 12.47
N ILE A 786 8.38 -6.09 11.49
CA ILE A 786 9.29 -7.16 11.04
C ILE A 786 10.76 -6.76 11.20
N ASN A 787 11.65 -7.76 11.29
CA ASN A 787 13.10 -7.56 11.43
C ASN A 787 13.95 -8.27 10.34
N GLY A 788 13.34 -9.13 9.50
CA GLY A 788 14.08 -10.08 8.64
C GLY A 788 14.62 -11.28 9.41
N PHE A 789 15.60 -11.96 8.82
CA PHE A 789 16.40 -13.05 9.41
C PHE A 789 17.88 -12.64 9.53
N GLU A 790 18.69 -13.44 10.24
CA GLU A 790 20.09 -13.12 10.56
C GLU A 790 21.03 -13.07 9.35
N ASP A 791 20.62 -13.64 8.22
CA ASP A 791 21.33 -13.59 6.93
C ASP A 791 21.03 -12.32 6.11
N GLY A 792 20.13 -11.46 6.58
CA GLY A 792 19.70 -10.25 5.89
C GLY A 792 18.58 -10.45 4.86
N THR A 793 17.88 -11.58 4.89
CA THR A 793 16.69 -11.85 4.06
C THR A 793 15.37 -11.54 4.78
N PHE A 794 14.27 -11.55 4.05
CA PHE A 794 12.90 -11.52 4.59
C PHE A 794 12.10 -12.80 4.31
N HIS A 795 12.46 -13.59 3.30
CA HIS A 795 11.68 -14.73 2.76
C HIS A 795 10.22 -14.34 2.43
N PRO A 796 9.97 -13.45 1.44
CA PRO A 796 8.64 -12.90 1.13
C PRO A 796 7.63 -13.93 0.61
N THR A 797 8.11 -14.96 -0.08
CA THR A 797 7.30 -16.02 -0.69
C THR A 797 6.84 -17.11 0.29
N ASP A 798 7.55 -17.23 1.40
CA ASP A 798 7.41 -18.37 2.30
C ASP A 798 6.15 -18.22 3.15
N LYS A 799 5.53 -19.35 3.51
CA LYS A 799 4.31 -19.36 4.33
C LYS A 799 4.64 -18.94 5.76
N ILE A 800 3.86 -18.02 6.31
CA ILE A 800 4.08 -17.51 7.67
C ILE A 800 3.49 -18.47 8.70
N THR A 801 4.29 -18.88 9.69
CA THR A 801 3.81 -19.71 10.81
C THR A 801 2.95 -18.89 11.77
N ARG A 802 2.08 -19.56 12.53
CA ARG A 802 1.25 -18.90 13.55
C ARG A 802 2.11 -18.16 14.58
N GLU A 803 3.23 -18.71 15.03
CA GLU A 803 4.12 -18.02 15.99
C GLU A 803 4.79 -16.75 15.43
N GLN A 804 5.17 -16.75 14.15
CA GLN A 804 5.66 -15.56 13.46
C GLN A 804 4.56 -14.50 13.38
N ALA A 805 3.32 -14.89 13.04
CA ALA A 805 2.18 -14.00 13.02
C ALA A 805 1.88 -13.39 14.41
N MET A 806 1.83 -14.19 15.49
CA MET A 806 1.58 -13.67 16.86
C MET A 806 2.65 -12.67 17.28
N SER A 807 3.91 -12.91 16.89
CA SER A 807 5.03 -12.03 17.23
C SER A 807 4.99 -10.68 16.49
N ILE A 808 4.46 -10.65 15.26
CA ILE A 808 4.20 -9.39 14.55
C ILE A 808 2.99 -8.66 15.17
N ILE A 809 1.95 -9.38 15.58
CA ILE A 809 0.77 -8.80 16.26
C ILE A 809 1.14 -8.21 17.62
N ALA A 810 2.02 -8.86 18.39
CA ALA A 810 2.53 -8.33 19.65
C ALA A 810 3.30 -7.01 19.51
N LYS A 811 3.96 -6.81 18.37
CA LYS A 811 4.57 -5.53 18.00
C LYS A 811 3.53 -4.50 17.53
N ALA A 812 2.53 -4.94 16.77
CA ALA A 812 1.42 -4.09 16.36
C ALA A 812 0.63 -3.52 17.55
N MET A 813 0.45 -4.31 18.62
CA MET A 813 -0.16 -3.85 19.87
C MET A 813 0.61 -2.73 20.59
N VAL A 814 1.88 -2.48 20.24
CA VAL A 814 2.63 -1.31 20.72
C VAL A 814 2.24 -0.05 19.92
N ILE A 815 2.01 -0.19 18.61
CA ILE A 815 1.56 0.92 17.74
C ILE A 815 0.12 1.33 18.08
N THR A 816 -0.73 0.37 18.45
CA THR A 816 -2.12 0.62 18.86
C THR A 816 -2.29 0.92 20.36
N ASP A 817 -1.19 1.03 21.13
CA ASP A 817 -1.14 1.19 22.59
C ASP A 817 -1.86 0.12 23.44
N LEU A 818 -2.53 -0.86 22.81
CA LEU A 818 -3.18 -1.98 23.49
C LEU A 818 -2.22 -2.73 24.43
N LYS A 819 -0.93 -2.88 24.09
CA LYS A 819 0.03 -3.60 24.92
C LYS A 819 0.29 -2.93 26.28
N THR A 820 0.17 -1.60 26.40
CA THR A 820 0.35 -0.93 27.71
C THR A 820 -0.87 -1.10 28.62
N ASN A 821 -2.02 -1.43 28.03
CA ASN A 821 -3.31 -1.63 28.70
C ASN A 821 -3.57 -3.10 29.10
N LEU A 822 -2.68 -4.04 28.75
CA LEU A 822 -2.79 -5.44 29.18
C LEU A 822 -2.38 -5.59 30.66
N PRO A 823 -3.09 -6.40 31.48
CA PRO A 823 -2.68 -6.70 32.84
C PRO A 823 -1.29 -7.36 32.90
N ALA A 824 -0.46 -7.04 33.88
CA ALA A 824 0.82 -7.74 34.04
C ALA A 824 0.61 -9.24 34.36
N LYS A 825 1.07 -10.13 33.47
CA LYS A 825 1.06 -11.59 33.64
C LYS A 825 2.32 -12.21 33.07
N GLU A 826 2.74 -13.33 33.67
CA GLU A 826 3.86 -14.12 33.18
C GLU A 826 3.45 -14.94 31.96
N ALA A 827 4.29 -14.94 30.91
CA ALA A 827 4.03 -15.69 29.69
C ALA A 827 3.90 -17.20 29.96
N SER A 828 4.61 -17.72 30.95
CA SER A 828 4.53 -19.11 31.41
C SER A 828 3.16 -19.48 32.01
N GLU A 829 2.48 -18.55 32.69
CA GLU A 829 1.12 -18.76 33.21
C GLU A 829 0.14 -18.96 32.06
N LEU A 830 0.13 -18.02 31.12
CA LEU A 830 -0.78 -17.99 29.97
C LEU A 830 -0.55 -19.17 29.01
N LEU A 831 0.71 -19.57 28.81
CA LEU A 831 1.08 -20.69 27.96
C LEU A 831 0.81 -22.06 28.61
N SER A 832 0.83 -22.18 29.94
CA SER A 832 0.67 -23.46 30.66
C SER A 832 -0.65 -24.19 30.39
N ILE A 833 -1.66 -23.47 29.88
CA ILE A 833 -2.97 -24.01 29.51
C ILE A 833 -2.87 -24.89 28.24
N TYR A 834 -1.88 -24.64 27.37
CA TYR A 834 -1.80 -25.23 26.04
C TYR A 834 -0.80 -26.39 25.97
N THR A 835 -1.24 -27.52 25.40
CA THR A 835 -0.50 -28.80 25.41
C THR A 835 0.73 -28.82 24.50
N ASP A 836 0.81 -27.86 23.58
CA ASP A 836 1.84 -27.71 22.53
C ASP A 836 2.66 -26.41 22.70
N ALA A 837 2.53 -25.70 23.83
CA ALA A 837 3.28 -24.47 24.09
C ALA A 837 4.82 -24.66 24.15
N ASN A 838 5.28 -25.90 24.25
CA ASN A 838 6.70 -26.28 24.13
C ASN A 838 7.20 -26.34 22.69
N GLU A 839 6.32 -26.38 21.68
CA GLU A 839 6.67 -26.29 20.25
C GLU A 839 6.87 -24.85 19.79
N ALA A 840 6.49 -23.86 20.61
CA ALA A 840 6.76 -22.45 20.35
C ALA A 840 8.25 -22.13 20.58
N SER A 841 8.84 -21.38 19.65
CA SER A 841 10.20 -20.84 19.77
C SER A 841 10.30 -19.85 20.94
N ASP A 842 11.43 -19.83 21.66
CA ASP A 842 11.61 -18.96 22.82
C ASP A 842 11.44 -17.47 22.50
N TRP A 843 11.88 -17.01 21.32
CA TRP A 843 11.69 -15.64 20.85
C TRP A 843 10.21 -15.27 20.61
N ALA A 844 9.34 -16.26 20.38
CA ALA A 844 7.92 -16.05 20.10
C ALA A 844 7.04 -16.10 21.35
N LYS A 845 7.47 -16.78 22.43
CA LYS A 845 6.64 -17.06 23.62
C LYS A 845 6.00 -15.82 24.26
N SER A 846 6.73 -14.70 24.36
CA SER A 846 6.14 -13.43 24.83
C SER A 846 5.05 -12.94 23.89
N GLY A 847 5.28 -12.92 22.58
CA GLY A 847 4.32 -12.37 21.61
C GLY A 847 3.07 -13.24 21.46
N ILE A 848 3.21 -14.56 21.63
CA ILE A 848 2.10 -15.50 21.76
C ILE A 848 1.30 -15.17 23.03
N ALA A 849 1.96 -15.05 24.19
CA ALA A 849 1.31 -14.74 25.46
C ALA A 849 0.56 -13.39 25.42
N ASP A 850 1.19 -12.33 24.91
CA ASP A 850 0.55 -11.02 24.69
C ASP A 850 -0.74 -11.20 23.85
N SER A 851 -0.64 -11.91 22.72
CA SER A 851 -1.74 -12.06 21.75
C SER A 851 -2.90 -12.93 22.27
N LEU A 852 -2.61 -13.88 23.16
CA LEU A 852 -3.61 -14.67 23.89
C LEU A 852 -4.28 -13.83 24.97
N GLN A 853 -3.51 -13.05 25.72
CA GLN A 853 -4.03 -12.20 26.80
C GLN A 853 -4.92 -11.06 26.28
N ALA A 854 -4.57 -10.49 25.14
CA ALA A 854 -5.38 -9.51 24.43
C ALA A 854 -6.63 -10.09 23.75
N GLY A 855 -6.87 -11.41 23.82
CA GLY A 855 -8.01 -12.07 23.16
C GLY A 855 -7.98 -12.06 21.62
N ILE A 856 -6.91 -11.53 21.00
CA ILE A 856 -6.75 -11.46 19.55
C ILE A 856 -6.61 -12.86 18.95
N ILE A 857 -5.89 -13.74 19.65
CA ILE A 857 -5.64 -15.12 19.22
C ILE A 857 -6.24 -16.09 20.25
N THR A 858 -6.74 -17.21 19.74
CA THR A 858 -7.16 -18.37 20.53
C THR A 858 -6.43 -19.62 20.04
N GLY A 859 -6.47 -20.69 20.84
CA GLY A 859 -6.12 -22.02 20.37
C GLY A 859 -6.92 -22.40 19.11
N ARG A 860 -6.29 -23.13 18.19
CA ARG A 860 -6.89 -23.58 16.92
C ARG A 860 -7.91 -24.71 17.17
N SER A 861 -7.74 -25.47 18.25
CA SER A 861 -8.69 -26.49 18.72
C SER A 861 -8.53 -26.74 20.22
N GLY A 862 -9.39 -26.15 21.07
CA GLY A 862 -9.24 -26.26 22.53
C GLY A 862 -7.86 -25.79 22.99
N ASN A 863 -7.16 -26.63 23.77
CA ASN A 863 -5.86 -26.36 24.37
C ASN A 863 -4.66 -26.56 23.40
N VAL A 864 -4.83 -26.32 22.10
CA VAL A 864 -3.79 -26.46 21.07
C VAL A 864 -3.57 -25.13 20.34
N LEU A 865 -2.36 -24.58 20.37
CA LEU A 865 -1.98 -23.33 19.70
C LEU A 865 -1.61 -23.51 18.22
N ALA A 866 -1.06 -24.66 17.86
CA ALA A 866 -0.38 -24.98 16.61
C ALA A 866 0.66 -23.90 16.20
N PRO A 867 1.70 -23.61 17.02
CA PRO A 867 2.60 -22.48 16.81
C PRO A 867 3.38 -22.57 15.49
N GLN A 868 3.85 -23.77 15.13
CA GLN A 868 4.61 -24.03 13.90
C GLN A 868 3.74 -24.18 12.65
N ALA A 869 2.42 -24.29 12.77
CA ALA A 869 1.55 -24.44 11.61
C ALA A 869 1.37 -23.11 10.86
N PHE A 870 1.26 -23.18 9.53
CA PHE A 870 1.00 -22.00 8.70
C PHE A 870 -0.40 -21.44 8.95
N ILE A 871 -0.55 -20.13 8.73
CA ILE A 871 -1.79 -19.39 8.97
C ILE A 871 -2.57 -19.14 7.68
N THR A 872 -3.90 -19.30 7.76
CA THR A 872 -4.83 -19.12 6.63
C THR A 872 -5.29 -17.67 6.46
N ARG A 873 -5.72 -17.30 5.24
CA ARG A 873 -6.31 -15.99 4.92
C ARG A 873 -7.40 -15.58 5.91
N VAL A 874 -8.23 -16.54 6.34
CA VAL A 874 -9.35 -16.31 7.25
C VAL A 874 -8.95 -16.15 8.72
N GLU A 875 -7.93 -16.88 9.18
CA GLU A 875 -7.33 -16.63 10.50
C GLU A 875 -6.70 -15.24 10.57
N VAL A 876 -6.01 -14.81 9.51
CA VAL A 876 -5.41 -13.47 9.44
C VAL A 876 -6.48 -12.38 9.45
N ALA A 877 -7.57 -12.54 8.69
CA ALA A 877 -8.71 -11.61 8.73
C ALA A 877 -9.27 -11.45 10.16
N ALA A 878 -9.49 -12.56 10.88
CA ALA A 878 -10.01 -12.54 12.25
C ALA A 878 -9.02 -11.96 13.27
N ILE A 879 -7.72 -12.21 13.10
CA ILE A 879 -6.67 -11.64 13.96
C ILE A 879 -6.59 -10.12 13.80
N ILE A 880 -6.60 -9.62 12.56
CA ILE A 880 -6.49 -8.18 12.31
C ILE A 880 -7.77 -7.46 12.73
N GLN A 881 -8.95 -8.06 12.51
CA GLN A 881 -10.23 -7.56 13.04
C GLN A 881 -10.15 -7.39 14.57
N ARG A 882 -9.75 -8.44 15.30
CA ARG A 882 -9.68 -8.39 16.77
C ARG A 882 -8.61 -7.45 17.29
N LEU A 883 -7.44 -7.36 16.65
CA LEU A 883 -6.42 -6.37 17.01
C LEU A 883 -7.01 -4.96 16.99
N LEU A 884 -7.72 -4.60 15.92
CA LEU A 884 -8.32 -3.27 15.79
C LEU A 884 -9.50 -3.07 16.75
N GLN A 885 -10.35 -4.08 16.97
CA GLN A 885 -11.47 -4.02 17.93
C GLN A 885 -10.99 -3.89 19.39
N GLN A 886 -10.00 -4.68 19.81
CA GLN A 886 -9.48 -4.64 21.17
C GLN A 886 -8.65 -3.39 21.46
N SER A 887 -8.21 -2.67 20.41
CA SER A 887 -7.55 -1.37 20.52
C SER A 887 -8.52 -0.17 20.37
N ASP A 888 -9.85 -0.40 20.40
CA ASP A 888 -10.90 0.62 20.17
C ASP A 888 -10.78 1.41 18.84
N LEU A 889 -10.15 0.81 17.82
CA LEU A 889 -9.81 1.50 16.56
C LEU A 889 -10.90 1.44 15.47
N ILE A 890 -11.85 0.50 15.54
CA ILE A 890 -12.84 0.22 14.48
C ILE A 890 -14.28 -0.02 14.97
#